data_AF-A0A194PKQ8-F1
#
_entry.id   AF-A0A194PKQ8-F1
#
_cell.length_a   1.000
_cell.length_b   1.000
_cell.length_c   1.000
_cell.angle_alpha   90.00
_cell.angle_beta   90.00
_cell.angle_gamma   90.00
#
_symmetry.space_group_name_H-M   'P 1'
#
loop_
_entity.id
_entity.type
_entity.pdbx_description
1 polymer ?
#
loop_
_entity_poly.entity_id
_entity_poly.type
_entity_poly.pdbx_seq_one_letter_code
_entity_poly.pdbx_strand_id
1 'polypeptide(L)'
;MENNIDVVDEISSLLDSEKYKEALSLPNNVKFAQSFKENCWDLISIIINKVHDDTIILKPSLHGACEQLLNLIVEKATPEEALLEFIEQVEVAKNDAQFSIILMPLQQLLERLKAKRGRSLEWCLNSISTYIETIPTPEYFLEQKERLLMDCDNNIRRVVKVYSLIPRFYKPFIAELKREDNVKVKQTICAFLVSLLGKPIIYIDLDPDSNAQSEARQTCSTIIDDICSLEKNVLKFLFYIEECSKEKKISRLNEDSGEELSAYENKDKINMTSLAGLFYVVFSGHFNIMDNAIPQVYSIEYIVHTSLLAVNNLLCNTEYGPLSKALSLCKALLNRLPIIVTYDVLSIPVHFNLLKGLVNVAIYSNYEVIRKTAVNLISVHVNKFQYKGRCLLIKYIFEIANHSGMIGYAITLYKNSINEAFKNPVLDECFTGDQLMYMVRKICHLPHGAQSDLVELADQIITALNFLRYLILKDTLNQSGIKNNFSYIESDYLENLRTGLNLSKAHYEQKLKEIENKNYTQQGVDVSINVGGNTLDNIPIENKREILHSALNAFHLIEGLVARLSESLRKSSRAMLPLTTISINNHQRIIRTYCQKSEIQKGEIVSTLPPEQDEQQYEQNVKDSILSKALDFVPKFGWSVESLSHGAEAAGYPGITHGLFPNGGGDLVHYFNVKCNEELVEKMKSWPKEDLKNMKVPVQLIENAIMTRLLMIQPYKSTWPKAMAIQALPNNVPNSLATLLSLVDDICYHSGDRSVDFNWYIRRVGLAGIYKASELFYLTDNSQDATGTRNFVKSRISDAELIQTALNMNPVSVAPQTLTAAFVTAKNMLGLNTLK
;
A
#
# COMPACT_ATOMS: atom_id res chain seq x y z
N MET A 1 -4.58 50.19 50.05
CA MET A 1 -4.04 48.92 49.53
C MET A 1 -4.85 48.63 48.27
N GLU A 2 -4.42 49.20 47.15
CA GLU A 2 -5.04 48.96 45.85
C GLU A 2 -4.62 47.54 45.44
N ASN A 3 -5.59 46.63 45.33
CA ASN A 3 -5.34 45.32 44.73
C ASN A 3 -4.80 45.56 43.32
N ASN A 4 -3.54 45.21 43.10
CA ASN A 4 -2.91 45.22 41.79
C ASN A 4 -3.55 44.06 41.01
N ILE A 5 -4.74 44.31 40.44
CA ILE A 5 -5.47 43.33 39.64
C ILE A 5 -4.62 43.05 38.40
N ASP A 6 -4.17 41.81 38.26
CA ASP A 6 -3.41 41.40 37.09
C ASP A 6 -4.32 41.42 35.86
N VAL A 7 -3.92 42.18 34.83
CA VAL A 7 -4.64 42.29 33.55
C VAL A 7 -4.81 40.93 32.91
N VAL A 8 -3.82 40.05 33.10
CA VAL A 8 -3.77 38.69 32.57
C VAL A 8 -4.89 37.83 33.16
N ASP A 9 -5.00 37.81 34.50
CA ASP A 9 -6.04 37.08 35.22
C ASP A 9 -7.44 37.63 34.95
N GLU A 10 -7.58 38.95 34.88
CA GLU A 10 -8.87 39.61 34.62
C GLU A 10 -9.38 39.30 33.20
N ILE A 11 -8.51 39.35 32.18
CA ILE A 11 -8.88 38.97 30.82
C ILE A 11 -9.24 37.48 30.74
N SER A 12 -8.46 36.60 31.40
CA SER A 12 -8.77 35.17 31.46
C SER A 12 -10.15 34.90 32.07
N SER A 13 -10.45 35.53 33.20
CA SER A 13 -11.71 35.42 33.93
C SER A 13 -12.91 35.93 33.12
N LEU A 14 -12.75 37.06 32.42
CA LEU A 14 -13.81 37.63 31.58
C LEU A 14 -14.09 36.80 30.33
N LEU A 15 -13.06 36.19 29.74
CA LEU A 15 -13.22 35.26 28.62
C LEU A 15 -13.97 33.99 29.08
N ASP A 16 -13.64 33.46 30.26
CA ASP A 16 -14.33 32.30 30.86
C ASP A 16 -15.78 32.61 31.25
N SER A 17 -16.04 33.84 31.68
CA SER A 17 -17.38 34.34 32.06
C SER A 17 -18.23 34.81 30.87
N GLU A 18 -17.76 34.63 29.63
CA GLU A 18 -18.42 35.04 28.38
C GLU A 18 -18.70 36.55 28.26
N LYS A 19 -17.95 37.38 29.00
CA LYS A 19 -18.07 38.85 29.00
C LYS A 19 -17.12 39.51 28.02
N TYR A 20 -17.24 39.14 26.74
CA TYR A 20 -16.27 39.52 25.70
C TYR A 20 -16.13 41.03 25.47
N LYS A 21 -17.22 41.79 25.57
CA LYS A 21 -17.17 43.26 25.38
C LYS A 21 -16.37 43.96 26.48
N GLU A 22 -16.45 43.46 27.71
CA GLU A 22 -15.69 43.99 28.84
C GLU A 22 -14.20 43.68 28.65
N ALA A 23 -13.89 42.43 28.27
CA ALA A 23 -12.52 42.01 27.94
C ALA A 23 -11.88 42.87 26.83
N LEU A 24 -12.62 43.20 25.77
CA LEU A 24 -12.13 44.04 24.67
C LEU A 24 -11.95 45.51 25.04
N SER A 25 -12.62 45.98 26.09
CA SER A 25 -12.51 47.37 26.55
C SER A 25 -11.34 47.61 27.51
N LEU A 26 -10.88 46.56 28.20
CA LEU A 26 -9.79 46.62 29.19
C LEU A 26 -8.48 47.20 28.61
N PRO A 27 -8.02 46.81 27.40
CA PRO A 27 -6.78 47.33 26.84
C PRO A 27 -6.79 48.85 26.57
N ASN A 28 -7.97 49.47 26.51
CA ASN A 28 -8.15 50.92 26.31
C ASN A 28 -8.32 51.68 27.62
N ASN A 29 -8.45 50.98 28.75
CA ASN A 29 -8.57 51.61 30.05
C ASN A 29 -7.20 52.10 30.54
N VAL A 30 -7.12 53.37 30.92
CA VAL A 30 -5.87 54.04 31.36
C VAL A 30 -5.17 53.27 32.49
N LYS A 31 -5.94 52.58 33.36
CA LYS A 31 -5.40 51.79 34.47
C LYS A 31 -4.64 50.53 34.02
N PHE A 32 -5.05 49.92 32.91
CA PHE A 32 -4.56 48.62 32.48
C PHE A 32 -3.73 48.68 31.19
N ALA A 33 -3.73 49.82 30.48
CA ALA A 33 -3.04 49.98 29.20
C ALA A 33 -1.52 49.74 29.27
N GLN A 34 -0.86 50.18 30.35
CA GLN A 34 0.59 49.97 30.53
C GLN A 34 0.90 48.51 30.86
N SER A 35 0.18 47.91 31.80
CA SER A 35 0.34 46.50 32.17
C SER A 35 0.00 45.55 31.01
N PHE A 36 -1.00 45.88 30.18
CA PHE A 36 -1.33 45.13 28.97
C PHE A 36 -0.17 45.11 27.95
N LYS A 37 0.61 46.19 27.89
CA LYS A 37 1.77 46.28 27.00
C LYS A 37 2.97 45.49 27.53
N GLU A 38 3.19 45.54 28.85
CA GLU A 38 4.32 44.87 29.53
C GLU A 38 4.12 43.35 29.63
N ASN A 39 2.88 42.87 29.77
CA ASN A 39 2.55 41.44 29.94
C ASN A 39 2.12 40.75 28.64
N CYS A 40 2.66 41.16 27.48
CA CYS A 40 2.22 40.61 26.19
C CYS A 40 2.47 39.10 26.04
N TRP A 41 3.54 38.57 26.64
CA TRP A 41 3.89 37.14 26.63
C TRP A 41 2.76 36.29 27.23
N ASP A 42 2.40 36.57 28.48
CA ASP A 42 1.37 35.83 29.22
C ASP A 42 -0.02 35.99 28.58
N LEU A 43 -0.33 37.19 28.05
CA LEU A 43 -1.59 37.46 27.38
C LEU A 43 -1.78 36.63 26.10
N ILE A 44 -0.74 36.56 25.25
CA ILE A 44 -0.79 35.77 24.00
C ILE A 44 -1.03 34.30 24.35
N SER A 45 -0.22 33.76 25.27
CA SER A 45 -0.34 32.38 25.79
C SER A 45 -1.75 32.07 26.30
N ILE A 46 -2.33 32.93 27.16
CA ILE A 46 -3.66 32.68 27.72
C ILE A 46 -4.76 32.74 26.66
N ILE A 47 -4.73 33.76 25.79
CA ILE A 47 -5.77 33.94 24.77
C ILE A 47 -5.80 32.76 23.80
N ILE A 48 -4.62 32.28 23.37
CA ILE A 48 -4.51 31.12 22.46
C ILE A 48 -4.97 29.83 23.15
N ASN A 49 -4.64 29.64 24.42
CA ASN A 49 -5.06 28.44 25.17
C ASN A 49 -6.59 28.32 25.35
N LYS A 50 -7.37 29.41 25.17
CA LYS A 50 -8.84 29.35 25.15
C LYS A 50 -9.40 28.83 23.82
N VAL A 51 -8.60 28.80 22.75
CA VAL A 51 -9.02 28.38 21.41
C VAL A 51 -8.83 26.87 21.22
N HIS A 52 -9.90 26.19 20.82
CA HIS A 52 -9.96 24.77 20.50
C HIS A 52 -10.61 24.59 19.11
N ASP A 53 -10.48 23.41 18.50
CA ASP A 53 -11.01 23.16 17.14
C ASP A 53 -12.52 23.44 17.02
N ASP A 54 -13.29 23.09 18.05
CA ASP A 54 -14.73 23.32 18.08
C ASP A 54 -15.13 24.76 18.44
N THR A 55 -14.18 25.61 18.89
CA THR A 55 -14.49 26.96 19.38
C THR A 55 -15.14 27.82 18.30
N ILE A 56 -14.72 27.68 17.04
CA ILE A 56 -15.30 28.43 15.92
C ILE A 56 -16.78 28.11 15.73
N ILE A 57 -17.17 26.84 15.95
CA ILE A 57 -18.54 26.35 15.73
C ILE A 57 -19.40 26.56 16.98
N LEU A 58 -18.87 26.20 18.16
CA LEU A 58 -19.62 26.22 19.42
C LEU A 58 -19.65 27.60 20.08
N LYS A 59 -18.58 28.39 19.96
CA LYS A 59 -18.44 29.71 20.61
C LYS A 59 -17.83 30.74 19.64
N PRO A 60 -18.51 31.10 18.54
CA PRO A 60 -17.98 32.04 17.54
C PRO A 60 -17.63 33.42 18.13
N SER A 61 -18.41 33.88 19.12
CA SER A 61 -18.14 35.14 19.83
C SER A 61 -16.83 35.11 20.63
N LEU A 62 -16.47 33.96 21.22
CA LEU A 62 -15.19 33.79 21.90
C LEU A 62 -14.03 33.84 20.89
N HIS A 63 -14.14 33.11 19.78
CA HIS A 63 -13.13 33.12 18.73
C HIS A 63 -12.89 34.55 18.20
N GLY A 64 -13.97 35.28 17.88
CA GLY A 64 -13.86 36.67 17.42
C GLY A 64 -13.28 37.62 18.48
N ALA A 65 -13.59 37.41 19.76
CA ALA A 65 -13.00 38.18 20.85
C ALA A 65 -11.49 37.91 20.99
N CYS A 66 -11.07 36.64 20.92
CA CYS A 66 -9.65 36.26 20.92
C CYS A 66 -8.91 36.89 19.74
N GLU A 67 -9.46 36.81 18.53
CA GLU A 67 -8.86 37.42 17.33
C GLU A 67 -8.68 38.93 17.47
N GLN A 68 -9.69 39.63 18.00
CA GLN A 68 -9.60 41.07 18.26
C GLN A 68 -8.60 41.42 19.36
N LEU A 69 -8.53 40.64 20.44
CA LEU A 69 -7.53 40.84 21.49
C LEU A 69 -6.11 40.63 20.96
N LEU A 70 -5.87 39.59 20.15
CA LEU A 70 -4.56 39.37 19.52
C LEU A 70 -4.19 40.52 18.58
N ASN A 71 -5.13 41.04 17.78
CA ASN A 71 -4.90 42.22 16.95
C ASN A 71 -4.56 43.47 17.81
N LEU A 72 -5.21 43.67 18.95
CA LEU A 72 -4.88 44.77 19.87
C LEU A 72 -3.47 44.61 20.47
N ILE A 73 -3.03 43.38 20.74
CA ILE A 73 -1.65 43.10 21.15
C ILE A 73 -0.70 43.44 20.01
N VAL A 74 -0.98 43.01 18.79
CA VAL A 74 -0.16 43.32 17.61
C VAL A 74 -0.03 44.83 17.41
N GLU A 75 -1.06 45.64 17.69
CA GLU A 75 -1.00 47.09 17.58
C GLU A 75 -0.13 47.74 18.68
N LYS A 76 -0.33 47.34 19.94
CA LYS A 76 0.20 48.05 21.12
C LYS A 76 1.52 47.53 21.66
N ALA A 77 1.83 46.25 21.46
CA ALA A 77 3.02 45.60 22.00
C ALA A 77 4.30 45.99 21.22
N THR A 78 5.42 45.72 21.86
CA THR A 78 6.77 45.67 21.26
C THR A 78 6.82 44.53 20.23
N PRO A 79 7.10 44.82 18.94
CA PRO A 79 6.93 43.82 17.90
C PRO A 79 7.93 42.67 18.00
N GLU A 80 9.14 42.89 18.53
CA GLU A 80 10.12 41.82 18.73
C GLU A 80 9.72 40.81 19.82
N GLU A 81 9.17 41.29 20.95
CA GLU A 81 8.76 40.45 22.07
C GLU A 81 7.50 39.64 21.72
N ALA A 82 6.49 40.31 21.14
CA ALA A 82 5.28 39.62 20.69
C ALA A 82 5.59 38.58 19.61
N LEU A 83 6.54 38.85 18.70
CA LEU A 83 6.92 37.91 17.65
C LEU A 83 7.52 36.62 18.23
N LEU A 84 8.42 36.71 19.21
CA LEU A 84 9.05 35.52 19.82
C LEU A 84 8.01 34.63 20.50
N GLU A 85 7.10 35.23 21.26
CA GLU A 85 6.01 34.49 21.91
C GLU A 85 5.11 33.81 20.87
N PHE A 86 4.70 34.50 19.80
CA PHE A 86 3.90 33.87 18.75
C PHE A 86 4.63 32.71 18.06
N ILE A 87 5.95 32.81 17.85
CA ILE A 87 6.77 31.72 17.31
C ILE A 87 6.73 30.50 18.25
N GLU A 88 6.91 30.71 19.55
CA GLU A 88 6.81 29.64 20.56
C GLU A 88 5.42 28.99 20.56
N GLN A 89 4.35 29.80 20.49
CA GLN A 89 2.99 29.28 20.45
C GLN A 89 2.68 28.49 19.17
N VAL A 90 3.34 28.76 18.04
CA VAL A 90 3.22 27.91 16.84
C VAL A 90 3.78 26.51 17.10
N GLU A 91 4.91 26.40 17.80
CA GLU A 91 5.54 25.11 18.09
C GLU A 91 4.78 24.31 19.15
N VAL A 92 4.17 25.00 20.12
CA VAL A 92 3.41 24.39 21.23
C VAL A 92 1.93 24.18 20.90
N ALA A 93 1.45 24.64 19.73
CA ALA A 93 0.06 24.54 19.32
C ALA A 93 -0.46 23.10 19.39
N LYS A 94 -1.54 22.89 20.15
CA LYS A 94 -2.11 21.55 20.42
C LYS A 94 -3.14 21.12 19.36
N ASN A 95 -3.71 22.09 18.64
CA ASN A 95 -4.76 21.87 17.66
C ASN A 95 -4.65 22.84 16.48
N ASP A 96 -5.39 22.57 15.41
CA ASP A 96 -5.27 23.34 14.17
C ASP A 96 -5.90 24.74 14.29
N ALA A 97 -6.90 24.92 15.17
CA ALA A 97 -7.49 26.24 15.43
C ALA A 97 -6.52 27.20 16.12
N GLN A 98 -5.73 26.72 17.09
CA GLN A 98 -4.64 27.49 17.70
C GLN A 98 -3.60 27.87 16.64
N PHE A 99 -3.15 26.92 15.83
CA PHE A 99 -2.25 27.21 14.73
C PHE A 99 -2.84 28.27 13.77
N SER A 100 -4.11 28.14 13.39
CA SER A 100 -4.79 29.07 12.48
C SER A 100 -4.90 30.49 13.02
N ILE A 101 -5.22 30.69 14.31
CA ILE A 101 -5.43 32.03 14.87
C ILE A 101 -4.11 32.81 15.03
N ILE A 102 -2.97 32.11 15.10
CA ILE A 102 -1.64 32.70 15.26
C ILE A 102 -1.08 33.27 13.94
N LEU A 103 -1.39 32.65 12.80
CA LEU A 103 -0.76 32.99 11.52
C LEU A 103 -0.96 34.46 11.09
N MET A 104 -2.15 35.01 11.32
CA MET A 104 -2.47 36.39 10.91
C MET A 104 -1.74 37.44 11.78
N PRO A 105 -1.77 37.37 13.12
CA PRO A 105 -0.92 38.19 13.97
C PRO A 105 0.57 38.11 13.64
N LEU A 106 1.08 36.90 13.39
CA LEU A 106 2.49 36.66 13.03
C LEU A 106 2.87 37.40 11.72
N GLN A 107 2.01 37.31 10.71
CA GLN A 107 2.17 38.02 9.44
C GLN A 107 2.22 39.54 9.63
N GLN A 108 1.26 40.10 10.39
CA GLN A 108 1.16 41.54 10.63
C GLN A 108 2.39 42.08 11.37
N LEU A 109 2.92 41.35 12.36
CA LEU A 109 4.14 41.73 13.07
C LEU A 109 5.36 41.76 12.15
N LEU A 110 5.50 40.76 11.27
CA LEU A 110 6.58 40.72 10.28
C LEU A 110 6.49 41.86 9.26
N GLU A 111 5.30 42.29 8.86
CA GLU A 111 5.09 43.46 8.00
C GLU A 111 5.52 44.78 8.67
N ARG A 112 5.40 44.87 10.01
CA ARG A 112 5.90 46.02 10.79
C ARG A 112 7.43 46.03 10.92
N LEU A 113 8.09 44.87 10.89
CA LEU A 113 9.53 44.70 11.16
C LEU A 113 10.44 44.80 9.91
N LYS A 114 10.21 45.76 9.01
CA LYS A 114 10.91 45.85 7.70
C LYS A 114 12.44 45.71 7.75
N ALA A 115 13.11 46.31 8.74
CA ALA A 115 14.58 46.35 8.81
C ALA A 115 15.23 45.04 9.31
N LYS A 116 14.55 44.27 10.18
CA LYS A 116 15.08 43.02 10.78
C LYS A 116 14.35 41.76 10.31
N ARG A 117 13.39 41.90 9.39
CA ARG A 117 12.48 40.83 8.96
C ARG A 117 13.17 39.57 8.47
N GLY A 118 14.32 39.65 7.80
CA GLY A 118 14.92 38.49 7.12
C GLY A 118 15.07 37.27 8.05
N ARG A 119 15.76 37.45 9.18
CA ARG A 119 16.01 36.37 10.15
C ARG A 119 14.75 35.99 10.93
N SER A 120 13.92 36.98 11.27
CA SER A 120 12.63 36.78 11.92
C SER A 120 11.66 35.93 11.09
N LEU A 121 11.61 36.17 9.78
CA LEU A 121 10.79 35.41 8.84
C LEU A 121 11.30 33.97 8.72
N GLU A 122 12.62 33.78 8.66
CA GLU A 122 13.22 32.45 8.66
C GLU A 122 12.81 31.64 9.91
N TRP A 123 12.89 32.23 11.11
CA TRP A 123 12.42 31.58 12.34
C TRP A 123 10.93 31.21 12.27
N CYS A 124 10.07 32.13 11.82
CA CYS A 124 8.64 31.87 11.65
C CYS A 124 8.37 30.69 10.68
N LEU A 125 9.03 30.69 9.52
CA LEU A 125 8.87 29.63 8.52
C LEU A 125 9.40 28.28 9.03
N ASN A 126 10.46 28.29 9.84
CA ASN A 126 10.99 27.09 10.48
C ASN A 126 9.98 26.52 11.46
N SER A 127 9.45 27.31 12.39
CA SER A 127 8.47 26.85 13.38
C SER A 127 7.17 26.37 12.71
N ILE A 128 6.71 27.03 11.65
CA ILE A 128 5.57 26.56 10.84
C ILE A 128 5.88 25.19 10.21
N SER A 129 7.08 25.00 9.68
CA SER A 129 7.48 23.70 9.10
C SER A 129 7.53 22.61 10.16
N THR A 130 8.09 22.90 11.34
CA THR A 130 8.17 21.97 12.47
C THR A 130 6.78 21.51 12.87
N TYR A 131 5.82 22.43 12.97
CA TYR A 131 4.43 22.10 13.23
C TYR A 131 3.85 21.15 12.16
N ILE A 132 4.08 21.43 10.87
CA ILE A 132 3.60 20.60 9.76
C ILE A 132 4.22 19.20 9.78
N GLU A 133 5.50 19.08 10.14
CA GLU A 133 6.20 17.81 10.25
C GLU A 133 5.69 16.95 11.42
N THR A 134 5.03 17.55 12.44
CA THR A 134 4.38 16.80 13.51
C THR A 134 3.10 16.07 13.08
N ILE A 135 2.54 16.41 11.92
CA ILE A 135 1.31 15.78 11.42
C ILE A 135 1.63 14.33 11.03
N PRO A 136 0.92 13.34 11.59
CA PRO A 136 1.20 11.94 11.32
C PRO A 136 0.97 11.61 9.84
N THR A 137 1.88 10.82 9.28
CA THR A 137 1.77 10.38 7.88
C THR A 137 0.70 9.30 7.74
N PRO A 138 -0.16 9.37 6.71
CA PRO A 138 -1.16 8.35 6.46
C PRO A 138 -0.52 7.01 6.06
N GLU A 139 -0.85 5.92 6.76
CA GLU A 139 -0.50 4.55 6.38
C GLU A 139 -1.75 3.78 5.96
N TYR A 140 -1.85 3.42 4.68
CA TYR A 140 -2.99 2.66 4.17
C TYR A 140 -2.59 1.48 3.29
N PHE A 141 -3.46 0.47 3.30
CA PHE A 141 -3.50 -0.65 2.36
C PHE A 141 -4.75 -0.57 1.47
N LEU A 142 -5.09 0.63 0.98
CA LEU A 142 -6.27 0.83 0.12
C LEU A 142 -5.91 0.57 -1.36
N GLU A 143 -6.73 -0.23 -2.05
CA GLU A 143 -6.51 -0.57 -3.45
C GLU A 143 -7.60 -0.01 -4.38
N GLN A 144 -7.18 0.41 -5.58
CA GLN A 144 -8.07 0.80 -6.68
C GLN A 144 -9.12 1.84 -6.28
N LYS A 145 -10.42 1.51 -6.31
CA LYS A 145 -11.53 2.44 -6.06
C LYS A 145 -11.62 2.90 -4.61
N GLU A 146 -11.04 2.15 -3.67
CA GLU A 146 -10.99 2.54 -2.26
C GLU A 146 -10.14 3.80 -2.03
N ARG A 147 -9.27 4.14 -2.99
CA ARG A 147 -8.46 5.37 -2.97
C ARG A 147 -9.29 6.65 -3.03
N LEU A 148 -10.51 6.57 -3.59
CA LEU A 148 -11.44 7.70 -3.60
C LEU A 148 -11.89 8.09 -2.18
N LEU A 149 -11.76 7.19 -1.20
CA LEU A 149 -12.07 7.45 0.20
C LEU A 149 -10.90 8.09 0.95
N MET A 150 -9.73 8.28 0.33
CA MET A 150 -8.56 8.88 0.99
C MET A 150 -8.83 10.33 1.43
N ASP A 151 -9.58 11.11 0.65
CA ASP A 151 -9.97 12.48 1.03
C ASP A 151 -10.96 12.51 2.23
N CYS A 152 -11.52 11.35 2.63
CA CYS A 152 -12.35 11.23 3.82
C CYS A 152 -11.56 11.02 5.11
N ASP A 153 -10.26 10.72 5.01
CA ASP A 153 -9.42 10.47 6.17
C ASP A 153 -9.16 11.75 6.99
N ASN A 154 -9.15 11.61 8.31
CA ASN A 154 -8.97 12.73 9.22
C ASN A 154 -7.56 13.36 9.14
N ASN A 155 -6.51 12.56 8.96
CA ASN A 155 -5.14 13.07 8.79
C ASN A 155 -4.97 13.75 7.44
N ILE A 156 -5.52 13.20 6.35
CA ILE A 156 -5.46 13.84 5.04
C ILE A 156 -6.23 15.17 5.06
N ARG A 157 -7.45 15.20 5.62
CA ARG A 157 -8.22 16.45 5.81
C ARG A 157 -7.47 17.46 6.67
N ARG A 158 -6.79 17.01 7.73
CA ARG A 158 -5.94 17.87 8.56
C ARG A 158 -4.78 18.46 7.76
N VAL A 159 -4.05 17.65 6.98
CA VAL A 159 -2.97 18.14 6.11
C VAL A 159 -3.50 19.19 5.13
N VAL A 160 -4.60 18.90 4.43
CA VAL A 160 -5.22 19.83 3.48
C VAL A 160 -5.64 21.12 4.16
N LYS A 161 -6.32 21.04 5.31
CA LYS A 161 -6.75 22.20 6.11
C LYS A 161 -5.54 23.06 6.48
N VAL A 162 -4.51 22.47 7.08
CA VAL A 162 -3.29 23.21 7.48
C VAL A 162 -2.63 23.86 6.27
N TYR A 163 -2.42 23.10 5.18
CA TYR A 163 -1.80 23.61 3.96
C TYR A 163 -2.60 24.73 3.30
N SER A 164 -3.94 24.73 3.42
CA SER A 164 -4.80 25.81 2.88
C SER A 164 -4.63 27.15 3.61
N LEU A 165 -4.14 27.14 4.86
CA LEU A 165 -3.92 28.35 5.66
C LEU A 165 -2.59 29.04 5.34
N ILE A 166 -1.56 28.25 4.98
CA ILE A 166 -0.18 28.73 4.79
C ILE A 166 -0.06 29.83 3.70
N PRO A 167 -0.74 29.75 2.54
CA PRO A 167 -0.66 30.80 1.52
C PRO A 167 -1.03 32.20 2.00
N ARG A 168 -1.95 32.31 2.97
CA ARG A 168 -2.34 33.62 3.52
C ARG A 168 -1.17 34.30 4.23
N PHE A 169 -0.32 33.51 4.89
CA PHE A 169 0.86 33.98 5.61
C PHE A 169 1.96 34.48 4.66
N TYR A 170 2.39 33.69 3.67
CA TYR A 170 3.59 34.04 2.89
C TYR A 170 3.33 34.89 1.62
N LYS A 171 2.13 34.86 1.04
CA LYS A 171 1.84 35.55 -0.23
C LYS A 171 2.11 37.06 -0.21
N PRO A 172 1.84 37.80 0.87
CA PRO A 172 2.21 39.22 0.98
C PRO A 172 3.71 39.45 0.79
N PHE A 173 4.56 38.59 1.37
CA PHE A 173 6.02 38.68 1.21
C PHE A 173 6.47 38.35 -0.21
N ILE A 174 5.82 37.40 -0.89
CA ILE A 174 6.07 37.14 -2.32
C ILE A 174 5.67 38.35 -3.17
N ALA A 175 4.53 38.97 -2.88
CA ALA A 175 4.06 40.16 -3.60
C ALA A 175 5.00 41.36 -3.43
N GLU A 176 5.62 41.50 -2.26
CA GLU A 176 6.65 42.49 -1.99
C GLU A 176 7.95 42.21 -2.74
N LEU A 177 8.40 40.94 -2.80
CA LEU A 177 9.61 40.55 -3.55
C LEU A 177 9.50 40.81 -5.06
N LYS A 178 8.28 40.90 -5.61
CA LYS A 178 8.09 41.32 -7.01
C LYS A 178 8.44 42.80 -7.22
N ARG A 179 8.48 43.61 -6.16
CA ARG A 179 8.80 45.04 -6.18
C ARG A 179 10.25 45.30 -5.72
N GLU A 180 10.71 44.57 -4.70
CA GLU A 180 12.05 44.69 -4.11
C GLU A 180 12.82 43.38 -4.24
N ASP A 181 13.96 43.38 -4.92
CA ASP A 181 14.75 42.17 -5.14
C ASP A 181 15.66 41.88 -3.93
N ASN A 182 15.14 41.11 -2.96
CA ASN A 182 15.93 40.60 -1.84
C ASN A 182 16.20 39.10 -2.01
N VAL A 183 17.41 38.78 -2.50
CA VAL A 183 17.84 37.42 -2.81
C VAL A 183 17.75 36.49 -1.60
N LYS A 184 18.16 36.93 -0.40
CA LYS A 184 18.15 36.08 0.80
C LYS A 184 16.72 35.69 1.19
N VAL A 185 15.83 36.68 1.32
CA VAL A 185 14.41 36.44 1.67
C VAL A 185 13.71 35.57 0.62
N LYS A 186 14.00 35.82 -0.66
CA LYS A 186 13.51 34.99 -1.78
C LYS A 186 13.95 33.53 -1.63
N GLN A 187 15.22 33.28 -1.34
CA GLN A 187 15.75 31.93 -1.15
C GLN A 187 15.11 31.26 0.08
N THR A 188 14.96 31.96 1.20
CA THR A 188 14.31 31.43 2.42
C THR A 188 12.86 31.00 2.16
N ILE A 189 12.04 31.85 1.53
CA ILE A 189 10.65 31.50 1.20
C ILE A 189 10.63 30.33 0.21
N CYS A 190 11.47 30.35 -0.81
CA CYS A 190 11.53 29.28 -1.80
C CYS A 190 11.96 27.94 -1.18
N ALA A 191 12.93 27.93 -0.27
CA ALA A 191 13.37 26.73 0.45
C ALA A 191 12.24 26.15 1.31
N PHE A 192 11.49 27.02 1.99
CA PHE A 192 10.29 26.64 2.74
C PHE A 192 9.21 26.04 1.82
N LEU A 193 8.90 26.66 0.68
CA LEU A 193 7.91 26.11 -0.26
C LEU A 193 8.33 24.75 -0.82
N VAL A 194 9.63 24.56 -1.09
CA VAL A 194 10.17 23.25 -1.51
C VAL A 194 10.03 22.24 -0.38
N SER A 195 10.31 22.60 0.89
CA SER A 195 10.15 21.68 2.02
C SER A 195 8.72 21.20 2.20
N LEU A 196 7.72 22.06 1.91
CA LEU A 196 6.30 21.67 1.91
C LEU A 196 5.94 20.56 0.91
N LEU A 197 6.72 20.39 -0.17
CA LEU A 197 6.53 19.30 -1.14
C LEU A 197 7.10 17.96 -0.65
N GLY A 198 7.79 17.95 0.49
CA GLY A 198 8.27 16.76 1.20
C GLY A 198 7.19 16.14 2.09
N LYS A 199 7.52 15.89 3.36
CA LYS A 199 6.54 15.36 4.33
C LYS A 199 5.60 16.48 4.79
N PRO A 200 4.30 16.22 5.01
CA PRO A 200 3.58 14.95 4.80
C PRO A 200 3.02 14.76 3.38
N ILE A 201 3.01 15.77 2.51
CA ILE A 201 2.28 15.74 1.25
C ILE A 201 2.77 14.67 0.26
N ILE A 202 4.04 14.28 0.34
CA ILE A 202 4.61 13.21 -0.47
C ILE A 202 3.97 11.84 -0.18
N TYR A 203 3.29 11.68 0.95
CA TYR A 203 2.55 10.47 1.31
C TYR A 203 1.11 10.44 0.79
N ILE A 204 0.54 11.59 0.41
CA ILE A 204 -0.84 11.73 -0.07
C ILE A 204 -0.91 11.35 -1.56
N ASP A 205 -1.99 10.69 -2.00
CA ASP A 205 -2.15 10.38 -3.42
C ASP A 205 -2.50 11.66 -4.22
N LEU A 206 -1.64 12.02 -5.18
CA LEU A 206 -1.76 13.21 -6.02
C LEU A 206 -1.99 12.84 -7.50
N ASP A 207 -2.31 11.57 -7.78
CA ASP A 207 -2.57 11.10 -9.14
C ASP A 207 -3.86 11.71 -9.72
N PRO A 208 -3.81 12.37 -10.89
CA PRO A 208 -4.99 12.99 -11.49
C PRO A 208 -6.06 11.96 -11.88
N ASP A 209 -5.69 10.73 -12.23
CA ASP A 209 -6.67 9.71 -12.66
C ASP A 209 -7.54 9.26 -11.49
N SER A 210 -7.00 9.32 -10.27
CA SER A 210 -7.71 8.94 -9.04
C SER A 210 -8.32 10.14 -8.33
N ASN A 211 -7.64 11.30 -8.33
CA ASN A 211 -7.93 12.43 -7.44
C ASN A 211 -7.90 13.79 -8.17
N ALA A 212 -8.45 13.87 -9.38
CA ALA A 212 -8.42 15.09 -10.21
C ALA A 212 -8.90 16.38 -9.47
N GLN A 213 -9.96 16.25 -8.66
CA GLN A 213 -10.62 17.37 -7.95
C GLN A 213 -10.18 17.51 -6.48
N SER A 214 -9.22 16.71 -6.01
CA SER A 214 -8.80 16.72 -4.60
C SER A 214 -8.22 18.08 -4.20
N GLU A 215 -8.60 18.56 -3.02
CA GLU A 215 -8.11 19.80 -2.43
C GLU A 215 -6.59 19.76 -2.17
N ALA A 216 -6.04 18.56 -1.87
CA ALA A 216 -4.61 18.37 -1.71
C ALA A 216 -3.83 18.73 -2.99
N ARG A 217 -4.38 18.35 -4.16
CA ARG A 217 -3.80 18.64 -5.47
C ARG A 217 -3.86 20.12 -5.80
N GLN A 218 -4.99 20.78 -5.52
CA GLN A 218 -5.12 22.23 -5.72
C GLN A 218 -4.13 23.01 -4.86
N THR A 219 -3.90 22.54 -3.64
CA THR A 219 -2.93 23.17 -2.74
C THR A 219 -1.49 22.97 -3.22
N CYS A 220 -1.15 21.76 -3.70
CA CYS A 220 0.13 21.51 -4.37
C CYS A 220 0.32 22.42 -5.60
N SER A 221 -0.73 22.61 -6.41
CA SER A 221 -0.71 23.48 -7.58
C SER A 221 -0.39 24.93 -7.19
N THR A 222 -0.98 25.41 -6.10
CA THR A 222 -0.71 26.77 -5.60
C THR A 222 0.75 26.92 -5.17
N ILE A 223 1.29 25.93 -4.43
CA ILE A 223 2.68 25.94 -3.97
C ILE A 223 3.66 25.97 -5.16
N ILE A 224 3.43 25.15 -6.19
CA ILE A 224 4.33 25.13 -7.36
C ILE A 224 4.24 26.41 -8.18
N ASP A 225 3.06 27.02 -8.32
CA ASP A 225 2.90 28.32 -8.98
C ASP A 225 3.67 29.41 -8.22
N ASP A 226 3.60 29.40 -6.89
CA ASP A 226 4.33 30.33 -6.04
C ASP A 226 5.86 30.09 -6.13
N ILE A 227 6.33 28.83 -6.16
CA ILE A 227 7.74 28.49 -6.42
C ILE A 227 8.19 29.01 -7.79
N CYS A 228 7.42 28.76 -8.85
CA CYS A 228 7.75 29.22 -10.21
C CYS A 228 7.77 30.75 -10.32
N SER A 229 6.94 31.43 -9.52
CA SER A 229 6.89 32.90 -9.47
C SER A 229 8.16 33.49 -8.84
N LEU A 230 8.73 32.81 -7.84
CA LEU A 230 9.99 33.20 -7.22
C LEU A 230 11.15 32.77 -8.10
N GLU A 231 11.21 31.51 -8.50
CA GLU A 231 12.32 30.92 -9.25
C GLU A 231 11.97 30.57 -10.68
N LYS A 232 12.45 31.43 -11.60
CA LYS A 232 12.34 31.24 -13.05
C LYS A 232 13.16 30.07 -13.59
N ASN A 233 14.07 29.50 -12.80
CA ASN A 233 14.82 28.30 -13.17
C ASN A 233 14.71 27.26 -12.05
N VAL A 234 13.69 26.42 -12.13
CA VAL A 234 13.47 25.33 -11.16
C VAL A 234 14.52 24.23 -11.32
N LEU A 235 15.13 24.08 -12.50
CA LEU A 235 16.17 23.09 -12.76
C LEU A 235 17.48 23.35 -12.00
N LYS A 236 17.67 24.54 -11.42
CA LYS A 236 18.79 24.80 -10.51
C LYS A 236 18.82 23.83 -9.32
N PHE A 237 17.66 23.31 -8.92
CA PHE A 237 17.54 22.36 -7.82
C PHE A 237 18.13 20.97 -8.14
N LEU A 238 18.48 20.69 -9.40
CA LEU A 238 19.22 19.48 -9.78
C LEU A 238 20.60 19.43 -9.11
N PHE A 239 21.27 20.59 -8.96
CA PHE A 239 22.55 20.66 -8.26
C PHE A 239 22.45 20.13 -6.82
N TYR A 240 21.42 20.55 -6.09
CA TYR A 240 21.21 20.10 -4.70
C TYR A 240 20.87 18.62 -4.59
N ILE A 241 20.24 18.01 -5.62
CA ILE A 241 20.07 16.55 -5.66
C ILE A 241 21.44 15.85 -5.70
N GLU A 242 22.36 16.33 -6.53
CA GLU A 242 23.69 15.73 -6.62
C GLU A 242 24.47 15.84 -5.31
N GLU A 243 24.43 17.01 -4.68
CA GLU A 243 25.07 17.23 -3.38
C GLU A 243 24.49 16.30 -2.31
N CYS A 244 23.16 16.22 -2.17
CA CYS A 244 22.52 15.28 -1.26
C CYS A 244 22.86 13.81 -1.58
N SER A 245 23.12 13.46 -2.85
CA SER A 245 23.51 12.11 -3.25
C SER A 245 24.98 11.78 -2.96
N LYS A 246 25.89 12.76 -3.02
CA LYS A 246 27.33 12.55 -2.77
C LYS A 246 27.63 12.34 -1.29
N GLU A 247 26.89 12.99 -0.40
CA GLU A 247 27.15 12.96 1.05
C GLU A 247 26.84 11.63 1.73
N LYS A 248 26.06 10.71 1.12
CA LYS A 248 26.00 9.31 1.58
C LYS A 248 27.38 8.63 1.63
N LYS A 249 28.44 9.23 1.06
CA LYS A 249 29.84 8.78 1.10
C LYS A 249 30.79 9.64 1.93
N ILE A 250 30.42 10.85 2.36
CA ILE A 250 31.34 11.80 3.02
C ILE A 250 30.64 12.41 4.24
N SER A 251 30.43 11.59 5.27
CA SER A 251 30.07 12.10 6.58
C SER A 251 31.35 12.60 7.28
N ARG A 252 31.35 13.90 7.62
CA ARG A 252 32.35 14.67 8.39
C ARG A 252 33.52 15.20 7.54
N LEU A 253 33.57 16.51 7.29
CA LEU A 253 34.83 17.27 7.31
C LEU A 253 34.73 18.81 7.23
N ASN A 254 33.57 19.43 7.00
CA ASN A 254 33.52 20.90 6.89
C ASN A 254 32.55 21.52 7.90
N GLU A 255 33.06 21.80 9.11
CA GLU A 255 32.34 22.57 10.14
C GLU A 255 32.97 23.95 10.42
N ASP A 256 33.93 24.42 9.62
CA ASP A 256 34.73 25.61 9.98
C ASP A 256 34.98 26.60 8.83
N SER A 257 33.92 27.02 8.15
CA SER A 257 33.95 28.23 7.33
C SER A 257 32.76 29.12 7.68
N GLY A 258 33.01 30.19 8.44
CA GLY A 258 32.03 31.19 8.88
C GLY A 258 31.42 32.05 7.77
N GLU A 259 31.12 31.48 6.60
CA GLU A 259 30.29 32.11 5.58
C GLU A 259 28.82 31.86 5.91
N GLU A 260 27.97 32.91 5.87
CA GLU A 260 26.51 32.75 5.97
C GLU A 260 26.04 31.88 4.80
N LEU A 261 25.77 30.60 5.06
CA LEU A 261 25.29 29.63 4.08
C LEU A 261 23.97 30.11 3.44
N SER A 262 23.80 29.81 2.16
CA SER A 262 22.57 30.05 1.42
C SER A 262 21.40 29.32 2.07
N ALA A 263 20.19 29.89 2.05
CA ALA A 263 19.00 29.21 2.57
C ALA A 263 18.71 27.87 1.84
N TYR A 264 19.25 27.69 0.62
CA TYR A 264 19.18 26.43 -0.11
C TYR A 264 20.15 25.35 0.37
N GLU A 265 21.18 25.73 1.13
CA GLU A 265 22.13 24.81 1.76
C GLU A 265 21.61 24.28 3.10
N ASN A 266 20.45 24.78 3.57
CA ASN A 266 19.76 24.24 4.71
C ASN A 266 19.17 22.85 4.38
N LYS A 267 19.85 21.82 4.88
CA LYS A 267 19.56 20.41 4.61
C LYS A 267 18.25 19.91 5.19
N ASP A 268 17.76 20.53 6.27
CA ASP A 268 16.48 20.13 6.85
C ASP A 268 15.34 20.49 5.88
N LYS A 269 15.46 21.64 5.20
CA LYS A 269 14.46 22.12 4.23
C LYS A 269 14.64 21.51 2.84
N ILE A 270 15.85 21.58 2.30
CA ILE A 270 16.20 21.03 0.99
C ILE A 270 16.87 19.68 1.19
N ASN A 271 16.04 18.67 1.42
CA ASN A 271 16.45 17.29 1.52
C ASN A 271 16.05 16.50 0.26
N MET A 272 16.56 15.27 0.14
CA MET A 272 16.27 14.43 -1.02
C MET A 272 14.77 14.14 -1.20
N THR A 273 14.00 14.10 -0.12
CA THR A 273 12.55 13.83 -0.16
C THR A 273 11.77 15.04 -0.68
N SER A 274 12.06 16.25 -0.19
CA SER A 274 11.42 17.48 -0.66
C SER A 274 11.79 17.79 -2.11
N LEU A 275 13.06 17.58 -2.49
CA LEU A 275 13.51 17.66 -3.87
C LEU A 275 12.81 16.61 -4.75
N ALA A 276 12.67 15.36 -4.29
CA ALA A 276 11.94 14.34 -5.04
C ALA A 276 10.46 14.72 -5.24
N GLY A 277 9.82 15.33 -4.23
CA GLY A 277 8.49 15.91 -4.34
C GLY A 277 8.41 17.00 -5.40
N LEU A 278 9.36 17.96 -5.40
CA LEU A 278 9.46 19.00 -6.41
C LEU A 278 9.58 18.42 -7.83
N PHE A 279 10.52 17.50 -8.05
CA PHE A 279 10.73 16.92 -9.38
C PHE A 279 9.62 15.98 -9.82
N TYR A 280 8.91 15.34 -8.88
CA TYR A 280 7.64 14.66 -9.18
C TYR A 280 6.62 15.65 -9.72
N VAL A 281 6.36 16.77 -9.04
CA VAL A 281 5.39 17.78 -9.49
C VAL A 281 5.78 18.35 -10.85
N VAL A 282 7.07 18.63 -11.06
CA VAL A 282 7.59 19.23 -12.30
C VAL A 282 7.54 18.27 -13.50
N PHE A 283 7.90 16.99 -13.32
CA PHE A 283 8.10 16.08 -14.45
C PHE A 283 7.04 14.99 -14.63
N SER A 284 6.24 14.66 -13.60
CA SER A 284 5.20 13.61 -13.71
C SER A 284 4.18 13.85 -14.83
N GLY A 285 3.99 15.11 -15.24
CA GLY A 285 2.92 15.50 -16.15
C GLY A 285 1.56 15.64 -15.47
N HIS A 286 1.51 15.53 -14.14
CA HIS A 286 0.26 15.62 -13.36
C HIS A 286 -0.14 17.08 -13.04
N PHE A 287 0.80 18.02 -13.15
CA PHE A 287 0.63 19.44 -12.84
C PHE A 287 0.99 20.28 -14.05
N ASN A 288 0.31 21.44 -14.18
CA ASN A 288 0.65 22.43 -15.18
C ASN A 288 1.79 23.30 -14.65
N ILE A 289 2.90 23.36 -15.37
CA ILE A 289 4.07 24.14 -14.96
C ILE A 289 4.21 25.31 -15.92
N MET A 290 4.55 26.49 -15.40
CA MET A 290 4.79 27.67 -16.21
C MET A 290 5.95 27.43 -17.19
N ASP A 291 5.73 27.64 -18.49
CA ASP A 291 6.73 27.36 -19.56
C ASP A 291 8.09 28.05 -19.31
N ASN A 292 8.07 29.22 -18.69
CA ASN A 292 9.26 30.02 -18.40
C ASN A 292 10.11 29.45 -17.25
N ALA A 293 9.60 28.50 -16.47
CA ALA A 293 10.24 27.97 -15.25
C ALA A 293 11.25 26.84 -15.54
N ILE A 294 11.19 26.24 -16.73
CA ILE A 294 12.04 25.11 -17.14
C ILE A 294 12.90 25.53 -18.35
N PRO A 295 14.14 26.01 -18.12
CA PRO A 295 15.02 26.42 -19.20
C PRO A 295 15.41 25.24 -20.11
N GLN A 296 15.37 25.46 -21.43
CA GLN A 296 15.77 24.47 -22.44
C GLN A 296 17.30 24.40 -22.66
N VAL A 297 18.10 24.91 -21.71
CA VAL A 297 19.57 24.99 -21.82
C VAL A 297 20.26 23.72 -21.30
N TYR A 298 19.56 22.93 -20.47
CA TYR A 298 20.11 21.72 -19.86
C TYR A 298 20.05 20.53 -20.82
N SER A 299 21.08 19.68 -20.78
CA SER A 299 21.04 18.39 -21.48
C SER A 299 19.95 17.50 -20.90
N ILE A 300 19.18 16.83 -21.77
CA ILE A 300 18.14 15.88 -21.38
C ILE A 300 18.75 14.75 -20.53
N GLU A 301 19.95 14.28 -20.90
CA GLU A 301 20.66 13.24 -20.14
C GLU A 301 20.99 13.70 -18.73
N TYR A 302 21.45 14.95 -18.57
CA TYR A 302 21.74 15.54 -17.26
C TYR A 302 20.47 15.59 -16.38
N ILE A 303 19.38 16.13 -16.93
CA ILE A 303 18.09 16.21 -16.22
C ILE A 303 17.64 14.81 -15.78
N VAL A 304 17.63 13.85 -16.71
CA VAL A 304 17.15 12.49 -16.42
C VAL A 304 18.04 11.80 -15.39
N HIS A 305 19.35 11.78 -15.57
CA HIS A 305 20.26 11.09 -14.66
C HIS A 305 20.21 11.67 -13.25
N THR A 306 20.20 12.99 -13.12
CA THR A 306 20.13 13.64 -11.82
C THR A 306 18.76 13.45 -11.17
N SER A 307 17.65 13.61 -11.89
CA SER A 307 16.32 13.33 -11.35
C SER A 307 16.09 11.85 -11.00
N LEU A 308 16.77 10.91 -11.66
CA LEU A 308 16.72 9.48 -11.28
C LEU A 308 17.34 9.20 -9.91
N LEU A 309 18.25 10.06 -9.40
CA LEU A 309 18.75 9.95 -8.02
C LEU A 309 17.61 10.17 -7.00
N ALA A 310 16.72 11.12 -7.28
CA ALA A 310 15.54 11.36 -6.46
C ALA A 310 14.53 10.18 -6.54
N VAL A 311 14.32 9.61 -7.74
CA VAL A 311 13.52 8.39 -7.92
C VAL A 311 14.08 7.24 -7.08
N ASN A 312 15.40 7.02 -7.14
CA ASN A 312 16.05 5.96 -6.37
C ASN A 312 15.86 6.12 -4.87
N ASN A 313 15.83 7.35 -4.36
CA ASN A 313 15.56 7.60 -2.95
C ASN A 313 14.12 7.22 -2.58
N LEU A 314 13.13 7.60 -3.40
CA LEU A 314 11.73 7.25 -3.16
C LEU A 314 11.44 5.75 -3.31
N LEU A 315 12.18 5.02 -4.14
CA LEU A 315 12.06 3.56 -4.27
C LEU A 315 12.56 2.79 -3.03
N CYS A 316 13.29 3.45 -2.12
CA CYS A 316 13.71 2.85 -0.85
C CYS A 316 12.60 2.84 0.22
N ASN A 317 11.51 3.56 -0.01
CA ASN A 317 10.37 3.62 0.89
C ASN A 317 9.48 2.38 0.79
N THR A 318 8.71 2.11 1.85
CA THR A 318 7.75 0.99 1.90
C THR A 318 6.31 1.46 1.66
N GLU A 319 6.06 2.76 1.87
CA GLU A 319 4.74 3.36 1.86
C GLU A 319 4.25 3.63 0.43
N TYR A 320 2.93 3.56 0.22
CA TYR A 320 2.33 3.73 -1.11
C TYR A 320 2.64 5.08 -1.77
N GLY A 321 2.47 6.19 -1.04
CA GLY A 321 2.59 7.55 -1.59
C GLY A 321 3.95 7.84 -2.25
N PRO A 322 5.08 7.65 -1.53
CA PRO A 322 6.41 7.77 -2.10
C PRO A 322 6.66 6.83 -3.28
N LEU A 323 6.26 5.55 -3.16
CA LEU A 323 6.46 4.55 -4.22
C LEU A 323 5.69 4.90 -5.50
N SER A 324 4.42 5.30 -5.38
CA SER A 324 3.59 5.72 -6.51
C SER A 324 4.22 6.91 -7.25
N LYS A 325 4.66 7.94 -6.50
CA LYS A 325 5.35 9.10 -7.07
C LYS A 325 6.68 8.73 -7.74
N ALA A 326 7.44 7.81 -7.14
CA ALA A 326 8.68 7.30 -7.71
C ALA A 326 8.44 6.66 -9.08
N LEU A 327 7.43 5.78 -9.18
CA LEU A 327 7.12 5.07 -10.42
C LEU A 327 6.58 6.02 -11.50
N SER A 328 5.70 6.96 -11.15
CA SER A 328 5.17 7.95 -12.11
C SER A 328 6.26 8.91 -12.60
N LEU A 329 7.12 9.39 -11.69
CA LEU A 329 8.29 10.20 -12.06
C LEU A 329 9.26 9.39 -12.94
N CYS A 330 9.57 8.15 -12.57
CA CYS A 330 10.40 7.24 -13.36
C CYS A 330 9.86 7.08 -14.79
N LYS A 331 8.56 6.79 -14.92
CA LYS A 331 7.89 6.67 -16.22
C LYS A 331 8.08 7.93 -17.08
N ALA A 332 7.84 9.10 -16.50
CA ALA A 332 7.97 10.37 -17.21
C ALA A 332 9.42 10.66 -17.63
N LEU A 333 10.40 10.39 -16.76
CA LEU A 333 11.82 10.56 -17.07
C LEU A 333 12.29 9.60 -18.17
N LEU A 334 11.88 8.33 -18.13
CA LEU A 334 12.22 7.36 -19.18
C LEU A 334 11.61 7.74 -20.53
N ASN A 335 10.41 8.33 -20.54
CA ASN A 335 9.79 8.82 -21.76
C ASN A 335 10.54 10.01 -22.38
N ARG A 336 11.26 10.80 -21.58
CA ARG A 336 12.12 11.89 -22.05
C ARG A 336 13.43 11.40 -22.67
N LEU A 337 13.89 10.21 -22.33
CA LEU A 337 15.07 9.62 -22.98
C LEU A 337 14.76 9.26 -24.44
N PRO A 338 15.77 9.38 -25.34
CA PRO A 338 15.68 8.89 -26.71
C PRO A 338 15.20 7.44 -26.79
N ILE A 339 14.65 7.05 -27.95
CA ILE A 339 14.13 5.70 -28.18
C ILE A 339 15.23 4.64 -28.04
N ILE A 340 16.46 4.97 -28.46
CA ILE A 340 17.63 4.10 -28.37
C ILE A 340 18.78 4.88 -27.75
N VAL A 341 19.20 4.46 -26.56
CA VAL A 341 20.31 5.01 -25.77
C VAL A 341 21.53 4.09 -25.88
N THR A 342 22.72 4.67 -26.02
CA THR A 342 23.98 3.92 -26.07
C THR A 342 24.30 3.29 -24.71
N TYR A 343 25.10 2.23 -24.72
CA TYR A 343 25.47 1.55 -23.48
C TYR A 343 26.46 2.36 -22.62
N ASP A 344 27.13 3.39 -23.17
CA ASP A 344 28.11 4.23 -22.46
C ASP A 344 27.48 4.98 -21.29
N VAL A 345 26.18 5.31 -21.39
CA VAL A 345 25.39 5.94 -20.32
C VAL A 345 25.33 5.07 -19.06
N LEU A 346 25.44 3.73 -19.21
CA LEU A 346 25.47 2.79 -18.08
C LEU A 346 26.79 2.86 -17.28
N SER A 347 27.78 3.65 -17.71
CA SER A 347 28.94 3.98 -16.86
C SER A 347 28.52 4.70 -15.57
N ILE A 348 27.37 5.39 -15.58
CA ILE A 348 26.78 6.03 -14.41
C ILE A 348 25.94 5.00 -13.63
N PRO A 349 26.21 4.78 -12.34
CA PRO A 349 25.56 3.72 -11.54
C PRO A 349 24.06 3.94 -11.30
N VAL A 350 23.53 5.12 -11.64
CA VAL A 350 22.14 5.51 -11.37
C VAL A 350 21.13 4.54 -12.00
N HIS A 351 21.41 4.02 -13.20
CA HIS A 351 20.54 3.08 -13.89
C HIS A 351 20.54 1.68 -13.26
N PHE A 352 21.68 1.22 -12.74
CA PHE A 352 21.75 -0.04 -11.99
C PHE A 352 21.04 0.09 -10.64
N ASN A 353 21.20 1.21 -9.94
CA ASN A 353 20.47 1.50 -8.70
C ASN A 353 18.95 1.57 -8.94
N LEU A 354 18.52 2.18 -10.04
CA LEU A 354 17.13 2.21 -10.46
C LEU A 354 16.59 0.80 -10.68
N LEU A 355 17.32 -0.02 -11.44
CA LEU A 355 16.91 -1.39 -11.70
C LEU A 355 16.81 -2.20 -10.41
N LYS A 356 17.77 -2.03 -9.48
CA LYS A 356 17.73 -2.64 -8.15
C LYS A 356 16.50 -2.20 -7.34
N GLY A 357 16.20 -0.91 -7.31
CA GLY A 357 15.02 -0.37 -6.64
C GLY A 357 13.72 -0.93 -7.22
N LEU A 358 13.58 -0.94 -8.55
CA LEU A 358 12.41 -1.48 -9.24
C LEU A 358 12.23 -2.99 -9.00
N VAL A 359 13.31 -3.77 -9.03
CA VAL A 359 13.26 -5.22 -8.73
C VAL A 359 12.84 -5.46 -7.29
N ASN A 360 13.39 -4.72 -6.33
CA ASN A 360 12.99 -4.83 -4.93
C ASN A 360 11.50 -4.51 -4.73
N VAL A 361 11.01 -3.41 -5.33
CA VAL A 361 9.59 -3.03 -5.26
C VAL A 361 8.71 -4.07 -5.94
N ALA A 362 9.13 -4.63 -7.07
CA ALA A 362 8.38 -5.67 -7.79
C ALA A 362 8.22 -6.97 -6.98
N ILE A 363 9.21 -7.33 -6.15
CA ILE A 363 9.19 -8.57 -5.34
C ILE A 363 8.51 -8.34 -3.98
N TYR A 364 8.85 -7.25 -3.29
CA TYR A 364 8.55 -7.10 -1.86
C TYR A 364 7.46 -6.07 -1.54
N SER A 365 6.98 -5.27 -2.50
CA SER A 365 5.93 -4.29 -2.20
C SER A 365 4.61 -4.98 -1.85
N ASN A 366 3.92 -4.49 -0.83
CA ASN A 366 2.62 -5.01 -0.41
C ASN A 366 1.51 -4.71 -1.43
N TYR A 367 1.67 -3.69 -2.27
CA TYR A 367 0.64 -3.19 -3.18
C TYR A 367 0.74 -3.84 -4.57
N GLU A 368 -0.31 -4.53 -5.02
CA GLU A 368 -0.27 -5.26 -6.30
C GLU A 368 -0.07 -4.33 -7.50
N VAL A 369 -0.76 -3.18 -7.50
CA VAL A 369 -0.66 -2.17 -8.57
C VAL A 369 0.77 -1.63 -8.71
N ILE A 370 1.45 -1.38 -7.58
CA ILE A 370 2.83 -0.90 -7.54
C ILE A 370 3.78 -1.99 -8.07
N ARG A 371 3.60 -3.27 -7.65
CA ARG A 371 4.39 -4.39 -8.17
C ARG A 371 4.26 -4.52 -9.69
N LYS A 372 3.04 -4.51 -10.23
CA LYS A 372 2.78 -4.59 -11.68
C LYS A 372 3.40 -3.42 -12.46
N THR A 373 3.25 -2.19 -11.95
CA THR A 373 3.84 -1.00 -12.58
C THR A 373 5.37 -1.04 -12.54
N ALA A 374 5.98 -1.50 -11.45
CA ALA A 374 7.42 -1.67 -11.35
C ALA A 374 7.95 -2.69 -12.39
N VAL A 375 7.30 -3.85 -12.52
CA VAL A 375 7.65 -4.86 -13.55
C VAL A 375 7.56 -4.27 -14.96
N ASN A 376 6.51 -3.51 -15.27
CA ASN A 376 6.40 -2.85 -16.57
C ASN A 376 7.53 -1.84 -16.82
N LEU A 377 7.86 -1.02 -15.80
CA LEU A 377 8.94 -0.04 -15.90
C LEU A 377 10.32 -0.68 -16.07
N ILE A 378 10.58 -1.87 -15.50
CA ILE A 378 11.79 -2.64 -15.76
C ILE A 378 11.92 -2.93 -17.27
N SER A 379 10.86 -3.42 -17.91
CA SER A 379 10.86 -3.67 -19.35
C SER A 379 11.07 -2.38 -20.15
N VAL A 380 10.37 -1.30 -19.81
CA VAL A 380 10.51 0.00 -20.49
C VAL A 380 11.95 0.52 -20.37
N HIS A 381 12.53 0.48 -19.17
CA HIS A 381 13.90 0.93 -18.91
C HIS A 381 14.93 0.11 -19.69
N VAL A 382 14.85 -1.23 -19.62
CA VAL A 382 15.76 -2.11 -20.37
C VAL A 382 15.66 -1.82 -21.86
N ASN A 383 14.44 -1.76 -22.42
CA ASN A 383 14.24 -1.60 -23.86
C ASN A 383 14.68 -0.24 -24.43
N LYS A 384 14.92 0.78 -23.59
CA LYS A 384 15.51 2.06 -24.01
C LYS A 384 16.95 1.95 -24.46
N PHE A 385 17.69 0.93 -24.02
CA PHE A 385 19.10 0.75 -24.39
C PHE A 385 19.26 -0.10 -25.65
N GLN A 386 20.39 0.08 -26.33
CA GLN A 386 20.90 -0.83 -27.36
C GLN A 386 21.11 -2.25 -26.81
N TYR A 387 21.19 -3.26 -27.69
CA TYR A 387 21.29 -4.67 -27.30
C TYR A 387 22.39 -4.97 -26.27
N LYS A 388 23.60 -4.43 -26.45
CA LYS A 388 24.69 -4.57 -25.48
C LYS A 388 24.32 -4.03 -24.08
N GLY A 389 23.67 -2.86 -24.02
CA GLY A 389 23.16 -2.28 -22.78
C GLY A 389 22.04 -3.10 -22.15
N ARG A 390 21.11 -3.62 -22.96
CA ARG A 390 20.06 -4.56 -22.50
C ARG A 390 20.67 -5.79 -21.83
N CYS A 391 21.67 -6.39 -22.47
CA CYS A 391 22.37 -7.56 -21.93
C CYS A 391 23.04 -7.26 -20.59
N LEU A 392 23.68 -6.10 -20.43
CA LEU A 392 24.29 -5.69 -19.17
C LEU A 392 23.26 -5.51 -18.05
N LEU A 393 22.14 -4.84 -18.33
CA LEU A 393 21.07 -4.66 -17.36
C LEU A 393 20.41 -5.98 -16.97
N ILE A 394 20.10 -6.84 -17.95
CA ILE A 394 19.51 -8.16 -17.69
C ILE A 394 20.49 -9.05 -16.90
N LYS A 395 21.78 -9.02 -17.23
CA LYS A 395 22.82 -9.71 -16.46
C LYS A 395 22.81 -9.24 -15.01
N TYR A 396 22.68 -7.94 -14.77
CA TYR A 396 22.58 -7.39 -13.42
C TYR A 396 21.33 -7.88 -12.69
N ILE A 397 20.16 -7.98 -13.36
CA ILE A 397 18.94 -8.56 -12.76
C ILE A 397 19.21 -9.99 -12.25
N PHE A 398 19.91 -10.82 -13.03
CA PHE A 398 20.28 -12.18 -12.60
C PHE A 398 21.20 -12.21 -11.39
N GLU A 399 21.96 -11.14 -11.13
CA GLU A 399 22.87 -11.05 -9.97
C GLU A 399 22.16 -10.55 -8.70
N ILE A 400 21.08 -9.76 -8.83
CA ILE A 400 20.36 -9.18 -7.69
C ILE A 400 19.05 -9.88 -7.32
N ALA A 401 18.43 -10.62 -8.26
CA ALA A 401 17.12 -11.22 -8.04
C ALA A 401 17.23 -12.53 -7.26
N ASN A 402 16.54 -12.60 -6.12
CA ASN A 402 16.47 -13.80 -5.27
C ASN A 402 15.17 -14.61 -5.47
N HIS A 403 14.29 -14.18 -6.39
CA HIS A 403 12.98 -14.78 -6.60
C HIS A 403 12.89 -15.43 -7.99
N SER A 404 12.49 -16.72 -8.05
CA SER A 404 12.45 -17.52 -9.28
C SER A 404 11.58 -16.90 -10.38
N GLY A 405 10.44 -16.30 -10.01
CA GLY A 405 9.58 -15.56 -10.94
C GLY A 405 10.26 -14.34 -11.60
N MET A 406 11.07 -13.58 -10.86
CA MET A 406 11.78 -12.42 -11.40
C MET A 406 12.93 -12.83 -12.32
N ILE A 407 13.61 -13.93 -11.97
CA ILE A 407 14.61 -14.58 -12.84
C ILE A 407 13.94 -15.07 -14.13
N GLY A 408 12.78 -15.72 -14.03
CA GLY A 408 11.95 -16.11 -15.19
C GLY A 408 11.58 -14.92 -16.08
N TYR A 409 11.18 -13.80 -15.47
CA TYR A 409 10.91 -12.56 -16.20
C TYR A 409 12.16 -12.02 -16.92
N ALA A 410 13.33 -12.02 -16.27
CA ALA A 410 14.60 -11.62 -16.89
C ALA A 410 14.98 -12.50 -18.08
N ILE A 411 14.75 -13.83 -18.00
CA ILE A 411 14.91 -14.76 -19.15
C ILE A 411 13.99 -14.34 -20.29
N THR A 412 12.76 -13.96 -20.00
CA THR A 412 11.79 -13.51 -21.01
C THR A 412 12.22 -12.21 -21.68
N LEU A 413 12.75 -11.24 -20.93
CA LEU A 413 13.32 -10.01 -21.49
C LEU A 413 14.51 -10.30 -22.42
N TYR A 414 15.38 -11.23 -22.02
CA TYR A 414 16.51 -11.66 -22.84
C TYR A 414 16.06 -12.34 -24.14
N LYS A 415 15.10 -13.27 -24.04
CA LYS A 415 14.47 -13.94 -25.18
C LYS A 415 13.87 -12.93 -26.16
N ASN A 416 13.15 -11.93 -25.66
CA ASN A 416 12.52 -10.91 -26.49
C ASN A 416 13.56 -10.05 -27.20
N SER A 417 14.65 -9.68 -26.51
CA SER A 417 15.77 -8.92 -27.09
C SER A 417 16.47 -9.70 -28.21
N ILE A 418 16.73 -11.00 -28.00
CA ILE A 418 17.29 -11.88 -29.03
C ILE A 418 16.33 -12.04 -30.22
N ASN A 419 15.03 -12.22 -29.97
CA ASN A 419 14.03 -12.33 -31.03
C ASN A 419 13.94 -11.07 -31.89
N GLU A 420 14.09 -9.89 -31.28
CA GLU A 420 14.20 -8.64 -32.00
C GLU A 420 15.48 -8.58 -32.84
N ALA A 421 16.63 -8.97 -32.27
CA ALA A 421 17.90 -9.00 -32.98
C ALA A 421 17.92 -9.96 -34.18
N PHE A 422 17.22 -11.10 -34.11
CA PHE A 422 17.05 -12.03 -35.24
C PHE A 422 16.28 -11.45 -36.43
N LYS A 423 15.62 -10.30 -36.29
CA LYS A 423 15.00 -9.60 -37.42
C LYS A 423 16.05 -8.89 -38.28
N ASN A 424 17.22 -8.61 -37.73
CA ASN A 424 18.32 -7.98 -38.44
C ASN A 424 19.11 -9.04 -39.24
N PRO A 425 19.76 -8.65 -40.36
CA PRO A 425 20.49 -9.59 -41.21
C PRO A 425 21.73 -10.18 -40.53
N VAL A 426 22.31 -9.45 -39.57
CA VAL A 426 23.46 -9.89 -38.77
C VAL A 426 23.06 -9.79 -37.30
N LEU A 427 23.31 -10.85 -36.54
CA LEU A 427 23.05 -10.88 -35.11
C LEU A 427 24.12 -10.06 -34.38
N ASP A 428 23.70 -9.27 -33.41
CA ASP A 428 24.61 -8.46 -32.58
C ASP A 428 25.57 -9.37 -31.80
N GLU A 429 26.82 -8.91 -31.62
CA GLU A 429 27.90 -9.67 -30.96
C GLU A 429 27.47 -10.16 -29.57
N CYS A 430 26.68 -9.36 -28.84
CA CYS A 430 26.20 -9.71 -27.49
C CYS A 430 25.28 -10.93 -27.44
N PHE A 431 24.73 -11.38 -28.59
CA PHE A 431 23.89 -12.57 -28.71
C PHE A 431 24.57 -13.71 -29.48
N THR A 432 25.89 -13.64 -29.65
CA THR A 432 26.67 -14.65 -30.35
C THR A 432 27.80 -15.21 -29.47
N GLY A 433 28.29 -16.40 -29.81
CA GLY A 433 29.53 -16.95 -29.27
C GLY A 433 29.55 -17.05 -27.74
N ASP A 434 30.66 -16.62 -27.14
CA ASP A 434 30.91 -16.75 -25.70
C ASP A 434 29.99 -15.88 -24.84
N GLN A 435 29.52 -14.73 -25.35
CA GLN A 435 28.62 -13.84 -24.62
C GLN A 435 27.23 -14.48 -24.45
N LEU A 436 26.69 -15.06 -25.52
CA LEU A 436 25.47 -15.85 -25.44
C LEU A 436 25.67 -17.05 -24.51
N MET A 437 26.80 -17.73 -24.60
CA MET A 437 27.08 -18.89 -23.77
C MET A 437 27.14 -18.53 -22.28
N TYR A 438 27.76 -17.40 -21.93
CA TYR A 438 27.76 -16.89 -20.57
C TYR A 438 26.33 -16.71 -20.04
N MET A 439 25.45 -16.11 -20.84
CA MET A 439 24.03 -15.94 -20.48
C MET A 439 23.30 -17.29 -20.37
N VAL A 440 23.51 -18.21 -21.30
CA VAL A 440 22.92 -19.56 -21.26
C VAL A 440 23.33 -20.31 -20.00
N ARG A 441 24.61 -20.24 -19.60
CA ARG A 441 25.11 -20.84 -18.35
C ARG A 441 24.45 -20.24 -17.10
N LYS A 442 24.18 -18.93 -17.10
CA LYS A 442 23.45 -18.26 -16.02
C LYS A 442 21.97 -18.64 -15.96
N ILE A 443 21.33 -18.76 -17.13
CA ILE A 443 19.92 -19.15 -17.25
C ILE A 443 19.72 -20.63 -16.86
N CYS A 444 20.63 -21.49 -17.32
CA CYS A 444 20.58 -22.95 -17.14
C CYS A 444 21.42 -23.38 -15.93
N HIS A 445 21.22 -22.71 -14.79
CA HIS A 445 21.91 -23.01 -13.54
C HIS A 445 20.96 -23.65 -12.52
N LEU A 446 21.39 -24.75 -11.92
CA LEU A 446 20.73 -25.39 -10.78
C LEU A 446 21.67 -25.24 -9.57
N PRO A 447 21.29 -24.50 -8.51
CA PRO A 447 22.18 -24.16 -7.39
C PRO A 447 22.83 -25.38 -6.71
N HIS A 448 22.07 -26.49 -6.61
CA HIS A 448 22.51 -27.74 -6.00
C HIS A 448 22.45 -28.92 -6.98
N GLY A 449 22.53 -28.64 -8.29
CA GLY A 449 22.40 -29.65 -9.34
C GLY A 449 21.11 -30.45 -9.19
N ALA A 450 21.21 -31.78 -9.18
CA ALA A 450 20.08 -32.69 -9.03
C ALA A 450 19.35 -32.60 -7.67
N GLN A 451 19.95 -31.97 -6.65
CA GLN A 451 19.33 -31.81 -5.31
C GLN A 451 18.61 -30.47 -5.13
N SER A 452 18.55 -29.64 -6.18
CA SER A 452 17.89 -28.32 -6.10
C SER A 452 16.40 -28.47 -5.84
N ASP A 453 15.80 -27.53 -5.10
CA ASP A 453 14.34 -27.49 -4.90
C ASP A 453 13.65 -27.12 -6.22
N LEU A 454 13.14 -28.14 -6.92
CA LEU A 454 12.51 -27.97 -8.22
C LEU A 454 11.13 -27.30 -8.13
N VAL A 455 10.50 -27.28 -6.96
CA VAL A 455 9.20 -26.61 -6.77
C VAL A 455 9.41 -25.11 -6.70
N GLU A 456 10.37 -24.65 -5.88
CA GLU A 456 10.72 -23.23 -5.75
C GLU A 456 11.25 -22.65 -7.07
N LEU A 457 12.03 -23.44 -7.80
CA LEU A 457 12.65 -23.04 -9.07
C LEU A 457 11.76 -23.31 -10.30
N ALA A 458 10.53 -23.78 -10.14
CA ALA A 458 9.68 -24.25 -11.24
C ALA A 458 9.50 -23.19 -12.33
N ASP A 459 9.14 -21.96 -11.97
CA ASP A 459 8.92 -20.85 -12.92
C ASP A 459 10.18 -20.50 -13.71
N GLN A 460 11.33 -20.48 -13.05
CA GLN A 460 12.63 -20.24 -13.67
C GLN A 460 12.98 -21.38 -14.65
N ILE A 461 12.83 -22.63 -14.23
CA ILE A 461 13.15 -23.82 -15.05
C ILE A 461 12.25 -23.90 -16.27
N ILE A 462 10.94 -23.72 -16.11
CA ILE A 462 9.97 -23.71 -17.21
C ILE A 462 10.33 -22.63 -18.23
N THR A 463 10.68 -21.45 -17.75
CA THR A 463 11.04 -20.33 -18.63
C THR A 463 12.37 -20.58 -19.34
N ALA A 464 13.37 -21.14 -18.65
CA ALA A 464 14.66 -21.53 -19.22
C ALA A 464 14.50 -22.59 -20.32
N LEU A 465 13.73 -23.65 -20.07
CA LEU A 465 13.46 -24.71 -21.06
C LEU A 465 12.75 -24.16 -22.30
N ASN A 466 11.77 -23.28 -22.12
CA ASN A 466 11.07 -22.61 -23.23
C ASN A 466 12.00 -21.68 -24.02
N PHE A 467 12.91 -20.97 -23.34
CA PHE A 467 13.93 -20.15 -23.98
C PHE A 467 14.89 -20.99 -24.84
N LEU A 468 15.44 -22.08 -24.29
CA LEU A 468 16.32 -22.99 -25.02
C LEU A 468 15.62 -23.58 -26.24
N ARG A 469 14.37 -24.05 -26.07
CA ARG A 469 13.57 -24.59 -27.17
C ARG A 469 13.34 -23.55 -28.27
N TYR A 470 13.00 -22.32 -27.88
CA TYR A 470 12.86 -21.21 -28.82
C TYR A 470 14.14 -20.97 -29.61
N LEU A 471 15.29 -20.89 -28.94
CA LEU A 471 16.58 -20.61 -29.56
C LEU A 471 16.98 -21.71 -30.56
N ILE A 472 16.80 -22.99 -30.20
CA ILE A 472 17.10 -24.13 -31.08
C ILE A 472 16.21 -24.16 -32.32
N LEU A 473 14.92 -23.82 -32.17
CA LEU A 473 13.98 -23.82 -33.29
C LEU A 473 14.18 -22.61 -34.21
N LYS A 474 14.57 -21.46 -33.64
CA LYS A 474 14.76 -20.22 -34.41
C LYS A 474 16.09 -20.20 -35.15
N ASP A 475 17.17 -20.65 -34.51
CA ASP A 475 18.53 -20.56 -35.06
C ASP A 475 18.91 -21.79 -35.91
N THR A 476 18.21 -21.97 -37.04
CA THR A 476 18.46 -23.09 -37.96
C THR A 476 19.82 -22.99 -38.65
N LEU A 477 20.32 -21.77 -38.88
CA LEU A 477 21.59 -21.49 -39.56
C LEU A 477 22.79 -21.39 -38.60
N ASN A 478 22.57 -21.54 -37.29
CA ASN A 478 23.59 -21.41 -36.24
C ASN A 478 24.27 -20.02 -36.22
N GLN A 479 23.53 -18.95 -36.52
CA GLN A 479 24.01 -17.58 -36.46
C GLN A 479 24.44 -17.17 -35.04
N SER A 480 23.78 -17.73 -34.02
CA SER A 480 24.11 -17.45 -32.61
C SER A 480 25.28 -18.29 -32.09
N GLY A 481 25.63 -19.39 -32.77
CA GLY A 481 26.64 -20.35 -32.32
C GLY A 481 26.14 -21.35 -31.28
N ILE A 482 24.85 -21.37 -30.95
CA ILE A 482 24.27 -22.24 -29.91
C ILE A 482 24.47 -23.74 -30.17
N LYS A 483 24.53 -24.18 -31.44
CA LYS A 483 24.68 -25.61 -31.78
C LYS A 483 25.99 -26.20 -31.27
N ASN A 484 27.02 -25.39 -31.15
CA ASN A 484 28.33 -25.81 -30.62
C ASN A 484 28.25 -26.22 -29.14
N ASN A 485 27.21 -25.75 -28.43
CA ASN A 485 27.04 -25.92 -26.99
C ASN A 485 25.91 -26.90 -26.63
N PHE A 486 25.36 -27.63 -27.60
CA PHE A 486 24.32 -28.63 -27.34
C PHE A 486 24.77 -29.75 -26.41
N SER A 487 26.05 -30.12 -26.46
CA SER A 487 26.64 -31.09 -25.54
C SER A 487 26.53 -30.63 -24.08
N TYR A 488 26.93 -29.40 -23.79
CA TYR A 488 26.84 -28.80 -22.46
C TYR A 488 25.40 -28.74 -21.95
N ILE A 489 24.45 -28.33 -22.79
CA ILE A 489 23.04 -28.23 -22.40
C ILE A 489 22.49 -29.63 -22.03
N GLU A 490 22.82 -30.66 -22.82
CA GLU A 490 22.37 -32.02 -22.54
C GLU A 490 23.01 -32.58 -21.26
N SER A 491 24.34 -32.50 -21.13
CA SER A 491 25.07 -33.12 -20.01
C SER A 491 24.91 -32.36 -18.69
N ASP A 492 25.10 -31.04 -18.69
CA ASP A 492 25.28 -30.30 -17.45
C ASP A 492 23.94 -29.76 -16.91
N TYR A 493 22.94 -29.59 -17.78
CA TYR A 493 21.63 -29.10 -17.37
C TYR A 493 20.53 -30.16 -17.45
N LEU A 494 20.31 -30.77 -18.62
CA LEU A 494 19.17 -31.69 -18.80
C LEU A 494 19.32 -33.01 -18.05
N GLU A 495 20.51 -33.62 -17.98
CA GLU A 495 20.72 -34.84 -17.19
C GLU A 495 20.56 -34.59 -15.68
N ASN A 496 21.10 -33.49 -15.17
CA ASN A 496 20.92 -33.08 -13.78
C ASN A 496 19.44 -32.83 -13.45
N LEU A 497 18.71 -32.19 -14.37
CA LEU A 497 17.27 -31.95 -14.20
C LEU A 497 16.45 -33.24 -14.26
N ARG A 498 16.78 -34.18 -15.16
CA ARG A 498 16.13 -35.52 -15.19
C ARG A 498 16.36 -36.27 -13.88
N THR A 499 17.59 -36.25 -13.38
CA THR A 499 17.95 -36.90 -12.12
C THR A 499 17.21 -36.29 -10.95
N GLY A 500 17.17 -34.94 -10.87
CA GLY A 500 16.41 -34.23 -9.85
C GLY A 500 14.91 -34.51 -9.92
N LEU A 501 14.30 -34.49 -11.12
CA LEU A 501 12.88 -34.81 -11.30
C LEU A 501 12.54 -36.22 -10.83
N ASN A 502 13.38 -37.21 -11.15
CA ASN A 502 13.18 -38.59 -10.71
C ASN A 502 13.24 -38.71 -9.18
N LEU A 503 14.22 -38.05 -8.55
CA LEU A 503 14.38 -38.02 -7.09
C LEU A 503 13.19 -37.32 -6.41
N SER A 504 12.81 -36.13 -6.88
CA SER A 504 11.71 -35.34 -6.33
C SER A 504 10.36 -36.04 -6.49
N LYS A 505 10.07 -36.60 -7.67
CA LYS A 505 8.83 -37.37 -7.88
C LYS A 505 8.77 -38.58 -6.96
N ALA A 506 9.82 -39.38 -6.88
CA ALA A 506 9.86 -40.55 -6.01
C ALA A 506 9.60 -40.17 -4.53
N HIS A 507 10.21 -39.08 -4.07
CA HIS A 507 9.99 -38.55 -2.72
C HIS A 507 8.56 -38.08 -2.47
N TYR A 508 7.97 -37.30 -3.40
CA TYR A 508 6.61 -36.78 -3.26
C TYR A 508 5.54 -37.87 -3.41
N GLU A 509 5.74 -38.82 -4.32
CA GLU A 509 4.88 -40.00 -4.49
C GLU A 509 4.94 -40.92 -3.25
N GLN A 510 6.13 -41.08 -2.65
CA GLN A 510 6.26 -41.83 -1.41
C GLN A 510 5.52 -41.12 -0.27
N LYS A 511 5.69 -39.81 -0.11
CA LYS A 511 4.92 -39.02 0.89
C LYS A 511 3.41 -39.11 0.67
N LEU A 512 2.97 -39.13 -0.59
CA LEU A 512 1.56 -39.31 -0.95
C LEU A 512 1.06 -40.71 -0.52
N LYS A 513 1.84 -41.77 -0.82
CA LYS A 513 1.52 -43.15 -0.41
C LYS A 513 1.52 -43.34 1.11
N GLU A 514 2.42 -42.67 1.82
CA GLU A 514 2.45 -42.68 3.29
C GLU A 514 1.20 -42.03 3.90
N ILE A 515 0.71 -40.95 3.30
CA ILE A 515 -0.56 -40.31 3.67
C ILE A 515 -1.75 -41.23 3.37
N GLU A 516 -1.76 -41.89 2.20
CA GLU A 516 -2.84 -42.79 1.79
C GLU A 516 -2.89 -44.08 2.63
N ASN A 517 -1.74 -44.63 3.02
CA ASN A 517 -1.65 -45.86 3.83
C ASN A 517 -1.95 -45.62 5.33
N LYS A 518 -1.66 -44.42 5.87
CA LYS A 518 -1.91 -44.07 7.29
C LYS A 518 -3.39 -43.89 7.64
N ASN A 519 -4.30 -43.85 6.65
CA ASN A 519 -5.75 -43.90 6.90
C ASN A 519 -6.22 -45.23 7.55
N TYR A 520 -5.35 -46.25 7.67
CA TYR A 520 -5.68 -47.54 8.30
C TYR A 520 -4.99 -47.81 9.66
N THR A 521 -4.04 -46.98 10.11
CA THR A 521 -3.34 -47.19 11.39
C THR A 521 -3.26 -45.89 12.18
N GLN A 522 -4.04 -45.83 13.26
CA GLN A 522 -3.92 -44.83 14.32
C GLN A 522 -2.53 -44.93 14.98
N GLN A 523 -1.56 -44.18 14.47
CA GLN A 523 -0.40 -43.74 15.25
C GLN A 523 0.21 -42.49 14.60
N GLY A 524 0.18 -41.40 15.36
CA GLY A 524 0.73 -40.11 14.99
C GLY A 524 2.24 -40.20 14.77
N VAL A 525 2.67 -39.85 13.56
CA VAL A 525 4.02 -39.39 13.28
C VAL A 525 3.86 -38.17 12.39
N ASP A 526 4.35 -37.02 12.88
CA ASP A 526 4.39 -35.75 12.18
C ASP A 526 5.11 -35.91 10.84
N VAL A 527 4.35 -35.84 9.74
CA VAL A 527 4.91 -35.75 8.39
C VAL A 527 5.13 -34.27 8.12
N SER A 528 6.34 -33.80 8.38
CA SER A 528 6.79 -32.47 8.00
C SER A 528 6.98 -32.41 6.48
N ILE A 529 6.28 -31.48 5.84
CA ILE A 529 6.45 -31.19 4.42
C ILE A 529 7.22 -29.87 4.38
N ASN A 530 8.43 -29.93 3.82
CA ASN A 530 9.26 -28.76 3.60
C ASN A 530 8.95 -28.26 2.18
N VAL A 531 8.43 -27.03 2.06
CA VAL A 531 8.21 -26.36 0.78
C VAL A 531 8.86 -24.99 0.88
N GLY A 532 9.89 -24.70 0.09
CA GLY A 532 10.62 -23.43 0.14
C GLY A 532 11.38 -23.21 1.46
N GLY A 533 11.97 -24.27 2.03
CA GLY A 533 12.77 -24.20 3.26
C GLY A 533 11.99 -24.04 4.57
N ASN A 534 10.65 -23.92 4.53
CA ASN A 534 9.80 -23.85 5.71
C ASN A 534 9.06 -25.18 5.95
N THR A 535 9.19 -25.73 7.16
CA THR A 535 8.43 -26.90 7.61
C THR A 535 7.00 -26.48 7.95
N LEU A 536 6.06 -26.90 7.10
CA LEU A 536 4.64 -26.60 7.32
C LEU A 536 4.04 -27.60 8.31
N ASP A 537 4.29 -27.37 9.59
CA ASP A 537 3.68 -28.12 10.68
C ASP A 537 2.26 -27.58 10.93
N ASN A 538 1.24 -28.46 10.93
CA ASN A 538 -0.20 -28.18 11.08
C ASN A 538 -1.05 -27.82 9.84
N ILE A 539 -0.82 -28.44 8.67
CA ILE A 539 -1.78 -28.41 7.55
C ILE A 539 -2.73 -29.64 7.60
N PRO A 540 -4.07 -29.47 7.37
CA PRO A 540 -5.01 -30.59 7.22
C PRO A 540 -4.56 -31.59 6.14
N ILE A 541 -4.90 -32.88 6.30
CA ILE A 541 -4.40 -33.97 5.44
C ILE A 541 -4.80 -33.76 3.97
N GLU A 542 -6.00 -33.21 3.73
CA GLU A 542 -6.52 -32.90 2.40
C GLU A 542 -5.70 -31.81 1.70
N ASN A 543 -5.38 -30.72 2.39
CA ASN A 543 -4.55 -29.63 1.87
C ASN A 543 -3.10 -30.09 1.64
N LYS A 544 -2.57 -30.98 2.49
CA LYS A 544 -1.27 -31.64 2.25
C LYS A 544 -1.29 -32.43 0.94
N ARG A 545 -2.39 -33.14 0.65
CA ARG A 545 -2.58 -33.91 -0.58
C ARG A 545 -2.62 -33.01 -1.81
N GLU A 546 -3.36 -31.91 -1.76
CA GLU A 546 -3.44 -30.94 -2.87
C GLU A 546 -2.08 -30.28 -3.17
N ILE A 547 -1.31 -29.91 -2.13
CA ILE A 547 0.04 -29.34 -2.30
C ILE A 547 0.97 -30.36 -2.97
N LEU A 548 0.93 -31.63 -2.54
CA LEU A 548 1.74 -32.69 -3.16
C LEU A 548 1.33 -32.92 -4.61
N HIS A 549 0.02 -32.96 -4.92
CA HIS A 549 -0.46 -33.08 -6.30
C HIS A 549 -0.06 -31.89 -7.17
N SER A 550 -0.12 -30.66 -6.64
CA SER A 550 0.34 -29.45 -7.33
C SER A 550 1.83 -29.53 -7.68
N ALA A 551 2.67 -29.94 -6.73
CA ALA A 551 4.11 -30.15 -6.97
C ALA A 551 4.38 -31.25 -8.02
N LEU A 552 3.66 -32.38 -7.94
CA LEU A 552 3.77 -33.46 -8.93
C LEU A 552 3.35 -32.99 -10.34
N ASN A 553 2.29 -32.19 -10.45
CA ASN A 553 1.87 -31.60 -11.71
C ASN A 553 2.94 -30.67 -12.31
N ALA A 554 3.60 -29.86 -11.47
CA ALA A 554 4.74 -29.05 -11.89
C ALA A 554 5.89 -29.92 -12.42
N PHE A 555 6.23 -31.02 -11.74
CA PHE A 555 7.27 -31.94 -12.20
C PHE A 555 6.92 -32.62 -13.54
N HIS A 556 5.67 -33.03 -13.73
CA HIS A 556 5.20 -33.59 -15.00
C HIS A 556 5.29 -32.58 -16.15
N LEU A 557 4.95 -31.31 -15.88
CA LEU A 557 5.09 -30.24 -16.87
C LEU A 557 6.55 -30.03 -17.27
N ILE A 558 7.46 -29.96 -16.29
CA ILE A 558 8.90 -29.78 -16.54
C ILE A 558 9.45 -30.98 -17.33
N GLU A 559 9.11 -32.21 -16.95
CA GLU A 559 9.53 -33.42 -17.67
C GLU A 559 9.06 -33.43 -19.13
N GLY A 560 7.79 -33.04 -19.38
CA GLY A 560 7.26 -32.89 -20.73
C GLY A 560 8.05 -31.87 -21.57
N LEU A 561 8.49 -30.76 -20.95
CA LEU A 561 9.34 -29.76 -21.61
C LEU A 561 10.75 -30.29 -21.87
N VAL A 562 11.36 -31.00 -20.93
CA VAL A 562 12.67 -31.65 -21.09
C VAL A 562 12.63 -32.65 -22.26
N ALA A 563 11.60 -33.50 -22.33
CA ALA A 563 11.44 -34.46 -23.41
C ALA A 563 11.34 -33.78 -24.79
N ARG A 564 10.53 -32.73 -24.90
CA ARG A 564 10.37 -31.93 -26.14
C ARG A 564 11.66 -31.22 -26.55
N LEU A 565 12.41 -30.71 -25.59
CA LEU A 565 13.70 -30.06 -25.84
C LEU A 565 14.73 -31.06 -26.35
N SER A 566 14.81 -32.23 -25.72
CA SER A 566 15.70 -33.33 -26.11
C SER A 566 15.39 -33.83 -27.53
N GLU A 567 14.09 -33.94 -27.88
CA GLU A 567 13.66 -34.26 -29.24
C GLU A 567 14.11 -33.19 -30.25
N SER A 568 14.00 -31.90 -29.88
CA SER A 568 14.41 -30.77 -30.72
C SER A 568 15.92 -30.76 -30.97
N LEU A 569 16.73 -31.04 -29.94
CA LEU A 569 18.18 -31.20 -30.06
C LEU A 569 18.55 -32.33 -31.03
N ARG A 570 17.91 -33.50 -30.90
CA ARG A 570 18.14 -34.66 -31.79
C ARG A 570 17.72 -34.41 -33.24
N LYS A 571 16.62 -33.67 -33.47
CA LYS A 571 16.19 -33.29 -34.83
C LYS A 571 17.18 -32.32 -35.47
N SER A 572 17.65 -31.33 -34.71
CA SER A 572 18.60 -30.32 -35.19
C SER A 572 19.98 -30.92 -35.52
N SER A 573 20.43 -31.94 -34.77
CA SER A 573 21.70 -32.64 -35.04
C SER A 573 21.63 -33.59 -36.25
N ARG A 574 20.46 -34.16 -36.56
CA ARG A 574 20.26 -35.07 -37.71
C ARG A 574 20.24 -34.38 -39.09
N ALA A 575 20.09 -33.05 -39.15
CA ALA A 575 20.10 -32.29 -40.40
C ALA A 575 21.49 -32.24 -41.09
N MET A 576 22.51 -32.96 -40.59
CA MET A 576 23.87 -33.03 -41.12
C MET A 576 24.16 -34.21 -42.09
N LEU A 577 23.18 -35.06 -42.42
CA LEU A 577 23.42 -36.17 -43.37
C LEU A 577 22.81 -35.86 -44.74
N PRO A 578 23.56 -36.02 -45.86
CA PRO A 578 23.00 -35.82 -47.19
C PRO A 578 21.94 -36.88 -47.44
N LEU A 579 20.71 -36.44 -47.73
CA LEU A 579 19.59 -37.30 -48.05
C LEU A 579 19.87 -38.04 -49.36
N THR A 580 20.31 -39.29 -49.26
CA THR A 580 20.10 -40.27 -50.33
C THR A 580 18.61 -40.55 -50.42
N THR A 581 18.05 -40.18 -51.57
CA THR A 581 16.73 -40.52 -52.08
C THR A 581 16.31 -41.95 -51.76
N ILE A 582 15.21 -42.11 -51.02
CA ILE A 582 14.34 -43.29 -51.10
C ILE A 582 12.89 -42.81 -51.13
N SER A 583 12.20 -43.17 -52.20
CA SER A 583 10.79 -42.86 -52.49
C SER A 583 9.85 -43.43 -51.43
N ILE A 584 8.91 -42.61 -50.96
CA ILE A 584 7.73 -43.06 -50.25
C ILE A 584 6.52 -42.75 -51.12
N ASN A 585 5.95 -43.80 -51.72
CA ASN A 585 4.64 -43.74 -52.36
C ASN A 585 3.57 -44.12 -51.33
N ASN A 586 2.70 -43.15 -51.09
CA ASN A 586 1.27 -43.24 -50.76
C ASN A 586 0.80 -44.36 -49.82
N HIS A 587 0.30 -43.94 -48.65
CA HIS A 587 -1.09 -44.21 -48.24
C HIS A 587 -1.61 -43.01 -47.42
N GLN A 588 -2.35 -42.12 -48.09
CA GLN A 588 -3.18 -41.08 -47.48
C GLN A 588 -4.55 -41.69 -47.10
N ARG A 589 -4.93 -41.60 -45.82
CA ARG A 589 -6.29 -41.70 -45.24
C ARG A 589 -6.08 -41.66 -43.70
N ILE A 590 -6.61 -40.77 -42.86
CA ILE A 590 -7.81 -39.92 -42.83
C ILE A 590 -7.54 -38.73 -41.87
N ILE A 591 -7.58 -37.48 -42.34
CA ILE A 591 -8.01 -36.29 -41.57
C ILE A 591 -8.65 -35.30 -42.56
N ARG A 592 -9.98 -35.16 -42.48
CA ARG A 592 -10.88 -34.11 -43.00
C ARG A 592 -12.28 -34.66 -42.71
N THR A 593 -13.16 -34.06 -41.94
CA THR A 593 -13.80 -32.73 -42.06
C THR A 593 -14.59 -32.59 -40.74
N TYR A 594 -14.64 -31.45 -40.04
CA TYR A 594 -15.68 -30.43 -40.23
C TYR A 594 -15.24 -29.10 -39.58
N CYS A 595 -14.88 -28.15 -40.43
CA CYS A 595 -15.24 -26.74 -40.27
C CYS A 595 -16.49 -26.55 -41.13
N GLN A 596 -17.62 -26.19 -40.53
CA GLN A 596 -18.78 -25.72 -41.28
C GLN A 596 -18.99 -24.25 -40.94
N LYS A 597 -18.90 -23.43 -41.99
CA LYS A 597 -19.37 -22.05 -42.04
C LYS A 597 -20.87 -22.05 -41.74
N SER A 598 -21.30 -21.26 -40.77
CA SER A 598 -22.70 -20.86 -40.62
C SER A 598 -22.96 -19.59 -41.45
N GLU A 599 -23.96 -19.67 -42.31
CA GLU A 599 -24.44 -18.59 -43.16
C GLU A 599 -25.23 -17.55 -42.37
N ILE A 600 -25.13 -16.31 -42.86
CA ILE A 600 -25.83 -15.11 -42.42
C ILE A 600 -27.33 -15.27 -42.72
N GLN A 601 -28.18 -15.17 -41.70
CA GLN A 601 -29.58 -14.78 -41.87
C GLN A 601 -29.80 -13.40 -41.26
N LYS A 602 -30.26 -12.48 -42.12
CA LYS A 602 -30.73 -11.14 -41.75
C LYS A 602 -31.99 -11.29 -40.90
N GLY A 603 -31.94 -10.83 -39.66
CA GLY A 603 -33.08 -10.57 -38.78
C GLY A 603 -33.04 -9.10 -38.35
N GLU A 604 -34.19 -8.46 -38.38
CA GLU A 604 -34.40 -7.01 -38.32
C GLU A 604 -33.94 -6.37 -37.00
N ILE A 605 -33.39 -5.17 -37.13
CA ILE A 605 -32.99 -4.27 -36.05
C ILE A 605 -34.27 -3.67 -35.43
N VAL A 606 -34.51 -3.96 -34.15
CA VAL A 606 -35.32 -3.10 -33.28
C VAL A 606 -34.46 -2.77 -32.06
N SER A 607 -34.06 -1.51 -32.00
CA SER A 607 -33.21 -0.91 -30.99
C SER A 607 -34.03 -0.40 -29.80
N THR A 608 -33.83 -0.96 -28.61
CA THR A 608 -34.02 -0.27 -27.32
C THR A 608 -33.19 -0.99 -26.25
N LEU A 609 -31.95 -0.54 -25.99
CA LEU A 609 -31.19 -0.94 -24.80
C LEU A 609 -31.44 0.09 -23.69
N PRO A 610 -31.88 -0.32 -22.48
CA PRO A 610 -31.97 0.55 -21.31
C PRO A 610 -30.57 0.88 -20.74
N PRO A 611 -30.43 1.89 -19.86
CA PRO A 611 -29.14 2.29 -19.31
C PRO A 611 -28.47 1.18 -18.48
N GLU A 612 -27.14 1.04 -18.58
CA GLU A 612 -26.29 0.00 -17.93
C GLU A 612 -26.47 -0.15 -16.41
N GLN A 613 -27.06 0.84 -15.73
CA GLN A 613 -27.38 0.80 -14.30
C GLN A 613 -28.56 -0.12 -13.98
N ASP A 614 -29.54 -0.25 -14.88
CA ASP A 614 -30.74 -1.07 -14.68
C ASP A 614 -30.42 -2.58 -14.79
N GLU A 615 -29.46 -2.96 -15.63
CA GLU A 615 -29.04 -4.36 -15.82
C GLU A 615 -28.30 -4.91 -14.59
N GLN A 616 -27.40 -4.11 -13.98
CA GLN A 616 -26.67 -4.53 -12.78
C GLN A 616 -27.59 -4.70 -11.58
N GLN A 617 -28.57 -3.81 -11.43
CA GLN A 617 -29.56 -3.91 -10.36
C GLN A 617 -30.51 -5.09 -10.59
N TYR A 618 -30.90 -5.37 -11.83
CA TYR A 618 -31.68 -6.56 -12.18
C TYR A 618 -30.94 -7.85 -11.85
N GLU A 619 -29.67 -7.98 -12.27
CA GLU A 619 -28.85 -9.16 -11.99
C GLU A 619 -28.69 -9.40 -10.47
N GLN A 620 -28.48 -8.34 -9.68
CA GLN A 620 -28.36 -8.45 -8.24
C GLN A 620 -29.67 -8.93 -7.58
N ASN A 621 -30.82 -8.41 -8.02
CA ASN A 621 -32.13 -8.85 -7.53
C ASN A 621 -32.38 -10.34 -7.83
N VAL A 622 -31.93 -10.82 -9.00
CA VAL A 622 -32.01 -12.24 -9.36
C VAL A 622 -31.13 -13.09 -8.46
N LYS A 623 -29.87 -12.67 -8.22
CA LYS A 623 -28.93 -13.38 -7.32
C LYS A 623 -29.48 -13.50 -5.90
N ASP A 624 -29.99 -12.41 -5.34
CA ASP A 624 -30.55 -12.39 -3.99
C ASP A 624 -31.78 -13.31 -3.87
N SER A 625 -32.65 -13.31 -4.89
CA SER A 625 -33.82 -14.19 -4.94
C SER A 625 -33.41 -15.67 -4.90
N ILE A 626 -32.43 -16.07 -5.73
CA ILE A 626 -31.94 -17.44 -5.79
C ILE A 626 -31.26 -17.85 -4.47
N LEU A 627 -30.38 -17.00 -3.94
CA LEU A 627 -29.65 -17.27 -2.69
C LEU A 627 -30.59 -17.41 -1.49
N SER A 628 -31.62 -16.57 -1.41
CA SER A 628 -32.62 -16.65 -0.33
C SER A 628 -33.38 -17.98 -0.34
N LYS A 629 -33.77 -18.48 -1.52
CA LYS A 629 -34.47 -19.76 -1.70
C LYS A 629 -33.55 -20.96 -1.52
N ALA A 630 -32.27 -20.83 -1.87
CA ALA A 630 -31.27 -21.88 -1.70
C ALA A 630 -31.07 -22.29 -0.23
N LEU A 631 -31.25 -21.36 0.72
CA LEU A 631 -31.11 -21.63 2.15
C LEU A 631 -32.09 -22.71 2.66
N ASP A 632 -33.31 -22.79 2.11
CA ASP A 632 -34.31 -23.80 2.47
C ASP A 632 -33.83 -25.24 2.17
N PHE A 633 -32.89 -25.39 1.23
CA PHE A 633 -32.35 -26.66 0.78
C PHE A 633 -31.04 -27.07 1.47
N VAL A 634 -30.39 -26.15 2.18
CA VAL A 634 -29.13 -26.37 2.90
C VAL A 634 -29.19 -27.50 3.95
N PRO A 635 -30.28 -27.68 4.74
CA PRO A 635 -30.35 -28.79 5.69
C PRO A 635 -30.27 -30.17 5.03
N LYS A 636 -30.69 -30.27 3.75
CA LYS A 636 -30.74 -31.52 2.99
C LYS A 636 -29.49 -31.76 2.14
N PHE A 637 -29.03 -30.75 1.39
CA PHE A 637 -27.94 -30.88 0.42
C PHE A 637 -26.64 -30.17 0.86
N GLY A 638 -26.64 -29.53 2.03
CA GLY A 638 -25.52 -28.79 2.57
C GLY A 638 -25.25 -27.47 1.86
N TRP A 639 -24.11 -26.87 2.17
CA TRP A 639 -23.65 -25.61 1.57
C TRP A 639 -22.96 -25.89 0.22
N SER A 640 -23.75 -26.23 -0.80
CA SER A 640 -23.28 -26.81 -2.05
C SER A 640 -23.95 -26.20 -3.29
N VAL A 641 -23.40 -26.50 -4.46
CA VAL A 641 -23.99 -26.14 -5.77
C VAL A 641 -25.37 -26.78 -5.96
N GLU A 642 -25.62 -27.95 -5.36
CA GLU A 642 -26.92 -28.62 -5.42
C GLU A 642 -28.02 -27.79 -4.72
N SER A 643 -27.72 -27.19 -3.57
CA SER A 643 -28.64 -26.27 -2.89
C SER A 643 -28.92 -25.01 -3.71
N LEU A 644 -27.92 -24.49 -4.42
CA LEU A 644 -28.09 -23.36 -5.34
C LEU A 644 -28.94 -23.71 -6.55
N SER A 645 -28.76 -24.91 -7.12
CA SER A 645 -29.56 -25.39 -8.25
C SER A 645 -31.05 -25.52 -7.87
N HIS A 646 -31.35 -26.12 -6.71
CA HIS A 646 -32.73 -26.21 -6.22
C HIS A 646 -33.30 -24.84 -5.82
N GLY A 647 -32.46 -23.94 -5.29
CA GLY A 647 -32.84 -22.55 -5.02
C GLY A 647 -33.19 -21.77 -6.29
N ALA A 648 -32.45 -22.00 -7.38
CA ALA A 648 -32.74 -21.39 -8.68
C ALA A 648 -34.09 -21.87 -9.23
N GLU A 649 -34.36 -23.17 -9.17
CA GLU A 649 -35.64 -23.76 -9.56
C GLU A 649 -36.81 -23.22 -8.72
N ALA A 650 -36.62 -23.09 -7.41
CA ALA A 650 -37.61 -22.51 -6.50
C ALA A 650 -37.85 -21.00 -6.72
N ALA A 651 -36.87 -20.29 -7.27
CA ALA A 651 -36.98 -18.89 -7.69
C ALA A 651 -37.56 -18.72 -9.12
N GLY A 652 -37.88 -19.83 -9.81
CA GLY A 652 -38.46 -19.83 -11.16
C GLY A 652 -37.44 -19.83 -12.29
N TYR A 653 -36.16 -20.09 -12.01
CA TYR A 653 -35.07 -20.16 -12.98
C TYR A 653 -34.59 -21.60 -13.21
N PRO A 654 -33.99 -21.94 -14.37
CA PRO A 654 -33.41 -23.27 -14.59
C PRO A 654 -32.31 -23.60 -13.58
N GLY A 655 -32.17 -24.87 -13.16
CA GLY A 655 -31.15 -25.28 -12.19
C GLY A 655 -29.71 -24.94 -12.60
N ILE A 656 -29.40 -24.88 -13.91
CA ILE A 656 -28.09 -24.44 -14.44
C ILE A 656 -27.74 -22.97 -14.11
N THR A 657 -28.71 -22.17 -13.65
CA THR A 657 -28.52 -20.76 -13.26
C THR A 657 -27.62 -20.62 -12.03
N HIS A 658 -27.30 -21.72 -11.33
CA HIS A 658 -26.26 -21.74 -10.29
C HIS A 658 -24.88 -21.25 -10.81
N GLY A 659 -24.64 -21.26 -12.13
CA GLY A 659 -23.43 -20.71 -12.75
C GLY A 659 -23.21 -19.20 -12.52
N LEU A 660 -24.22 -18.47 -12.01
CA LEU A 660 -24.07 -17.07 -11.55
C LEU A 660 -23.22 -16.94 -10.27
N PHE A 661 -22.90 -18.05 -9.59
CA PHE A 661 -22.18 -18.09 -8.32
C PHE A 661 -20.85 -18.86 -8.50
N PRO A 662 -19.74 -18.17 -8.86
CA PRO A 662 -18.49 -18.81 -9.23
C PRO A 662 -17.82 -19.57 -8.08
N ASN A 663 -18.08 -19.21 -6.81
CA ASN A 663 -17.54 -19.91 -5.64
C ASN A 663 -18.52 -20.97 -5.09
N GLY A 664 -19.65 -21.18 -5.75
CA GLY A 664 -20.67 -22.15 -5.37
C GLY A 664 -21.11 -22.01 -3.92
N GLY A 665 -20.87 -23.04 -3.10
CA GLY A 665 -21.22 -23.04 -1.68
C GLY A 665 -20.59 -21.89 -0.88
N GLY A 666 -19.45 -21.33 -1.31
CA GLY A 666 -18.83 -20.17 -0.67
C GLY A 666 -19.69 -18.91 -0.74
N ASP A 667 -20.29 -18.64 -1.90
CA ASP A 667 -21.17 -17.48 -2.11
C ASP A 667 -22.46 -17.60 -1.27
N LEU A 668 -22.99 -18.82 -1.14
CA LEU A 668 -24.17 -19.11 -0.30
C LEU A 668 -23.89 -18.88 1.20
N VAL A 669 -22.73 -19.32 1.69
CA VAL A 669 -22.32 -19.12 3.08
C VAL A 669 -22.04 -17.64 3.37
N HIS A 670 -21.41 -16.94 2.42
CA HIS A 670 -21.16 -15.50 2.54
C HIS A 670 -22.48 -14.72 2.61
N TYR A 671 -23.43 -15.00 1.71
CA TYR A 671 -24.77 -14.39 1.70
C TYR A 671 -25.49 -14.57 3.05
N PHE A 672 -25.49 -15.79 3.59
CA PHE A 672 -26.10 -16.06 4.89
C PHE A 672 -25.46 -15.24 6.01
N ASN A 673 -24.12 -15.16 6.07
CA ASN A 673 -23.42 -14.38 7.09
C ASN A 673 -23.73 -12.88 7.00
N VAL A 674 -23.77 -12.32 5.78
CA VAL A 674 -24.14 -10.91 5.55
C VAL A 674 -25.56 -10.64 6.05
N LYS A 675 -26.54 -11.48 5.69
CA LYS A 675 -27.93 -11.33 6.14
C LYS A 675 -28.07 -11.43 7.66
N CYS A 676 -27.36 -12.34 8.31
CA CYS A 676 -27.37 -12.43 9.76
C CYS A 676 -26.74 -11.21 10.45
N ASN A 677 -25.70 -10.61 9.85
CA ASN A 677 -25.09 -9.39 10.37
C ASN A 677 -26.07 -8.20 10.23
N GLU A 678 -26.71 -8.05 9.07
CA GLU A 678 -27.76 -7.03 8.84
C GLU A 678 -28.92 -7.18 9.86
N GLU A 679 -29.41 -8.40 10.07
CA GLU A 679 -30.47 -8.68 11.03
C GLU A 679 -30.05 -8.37 12.48
N LEU A 680 -28.79 -8.64 12.83
CA LEU A 680 -28.24 -8.30 14.15
C LEU A 680 -28.24 -6.78 14.35
N VAL A 681 -27.77 -6.03 13.36
CA VAL A 681 -27.73 -4.56 13.40
C VAL A 681 -29.13 -3.99 13.62
N GLU A 682 -30.13 -4.47 12.88
CA GLU A 682 -31.52 -4.04 13.05
C GLU A 682 -32.06 -4.36 14.45
N LYS A 683 -31.75 -5.55 15.00
CA LYS A 683 -32.10 -5.89 16.39
C LYS A 683 -31.41 -4.96 17.39
N MET A 684 -30.11 -4.70 17.25
CA MET A 684 -29.35 -3.84 18.15
C MET A 684 -29.82 -2.38 18.13
N LYS A 685 -30.29 -1.87 16.98
CA LYS A 685 -30.89 -0.53 16.88
C LYS A 685 -32.14 -0.38 17.76
N SER A 686 -32.88 -1.46 17.98
CA SER A 686 -34.10 -1.48 18.80
C SER A 686 -33.88 -1.65 20.30
N TRP A 687 -32.65 -1.95 20.75
CA TRP A 687 -32.35 -2.18 22.16
C TRP A 687 -32.35 -0.88 22.98
N PRO A 688 -32.81 -0.91 24.25
CA PRO A 688 -32.84 0.25 25.13
C PRO A 688 -31.42 0.77 25.39
N LYS A 689 -31.19 2.06 25.15
CA LYS A 689 -29.87 2.74 25.26
C LYS A 689 -29.59 3.32 26.65
N GLU A 690 -30.33 2.91 27.68
CA GLU A 690 -30.45 3.64 28.95
C GLU A 690 -29.18 3.69 29.83
N ASP A 691 -28.14 2.89 29.54
CA ASP A 691 -26.90 2.84 30.34
C ASP A 691 -25.66 3.51 29.71
N LEU A 692 -25.77 4.18 28.57
CA LEU A 692 -24.61 4.79 27.87
C LEU A 692 -24.05 6.07 28.51
N LYS A 693 -24.53 6.47 29.72
CA LYS A 693 -24.02 7.64 30.46
C LYS A 693 -22.71 7.39 31.20
N ASN A 694 -22.37 6.14 31.48
CA ASN A 694 -21.08 5.78 32.07
C ASN A 694 -20.10 5.46 30.92
N MET A 695 -18.88 6.01 30.94
CA MET A 695 -17.83 5.82 29.90
C MET A 695 -17.33 4.36 29.73
N LYS A 696 -18.06 3.34 30.19
CA LYS A 696 -17.73 1.93 30.02
C LYS A 696 -18.75 1.27 29.09
N VAL A 697 -18.25 0.58 28.06
CA VAL A 697 -19.07 -0.24 27.17
C VAL A 697 -19.84 -1.27 27.99
N PRO A 698 -21.17 -1.36 27.90
CA PRO A 698 -21.93 -2.33 28.69
C PRO A 698 -21.61 -3.75 28.22
N VAL A 699 -20.85 -4.50 29.02
CA VAL A 699 -20.46 -5.91 28.77
C VAL A 699 -21.65 -6.79 28.41
N GLN A 700 -22.80 -6.52 29.03
CA GLN A 700 -24.06 -7.23 28.79
C GLN A 700 -24.59 -7.03 27.36
N LEU A 701 -24.39 -5.86 26.74
CA LEU A 701 -24.80 -5.62 25.36
C LEU A 701 -23.94 -6.42 24.38
N ILE A 702 -22.63 -6.51 24.61
CA ILE A 702 -21.71 -7.32 23.81
C ILE A 702 -22.07 -8.81 23.95
N GLU A 703 -22.29 -9.29 25.18
CA GLU A 703 -22.74 -10.66 25.44
C GLU A 703 -24.03 -10.98 24.66
N ASN A 704 -25.03 -10.10 24.76
CA ASN A 704 -26.30 -10.27 24.06
C ASN A 704 -26.16 -10.22 22.54
N ALA A 705 -25.27 -9.39 21.99
CA ALA A 705 -25.01 -9.30 20.56
C ALA A 705 -24.37 -10.60 20.02
N ILE A 706 -23.34 -11.11 20.69
CA ILE A 706 -22.70 -12.38 20.33
C ILE A 706 -23.72 -13.52 20.40
N MET A 707 -24.49 -13.62 21.50
CA MET A 707 -25.51 -14.66 21.65
C MET A 707 -26.60 -14.56 20.59
N THR A 708 -27.11 -13.36 20.30
CA THR A 708 -28.14 -13.15 19.28
C THR A 708 -27.65 -13.58 17.90
N ARG A 709 -26.39 -13.27 17.57
CA ARG A 709 -25.79 -13.65 16.29
C ARG A 709 -25.53 -15.16 16.18
N LEU A 710 -25.11 -15.80 17.26
CA LEU A 710 -24.87 -17.25 17.30
C LEU A 710 -26.18 -18.04 17.15
N LEU A 711 -27.26 -17.57 17.78
CA LEU A 711 -28.57 -18.24 17.69
C LEU A 711 -29.17 -18.21 16.27
N MET A 712 -28.76 -17.27 15.41
CA MET A 712 -29.16 -17.27 14.00
C MET A 712 -28.63 -18.49 13.23
N ILE A 713 -27.58 -19.14 13.72
CA ILE A 713 -27.02 -20.37 13.12
C ILE A 713 -27.88 -21.60 13.46
N GLN A 714 -28.77 -21.53 14.47
CA GLN A 714 -29.53 -22.66 14.99
C GLN A 714 -30.23 -23.51 13.90
N PRO A 715 -30.87 -22.97 12.85
CA PRO A 715 -31.51 -23.76 11.80
C PRO A 715 -30.52 -24.62 10.99
N TYR A 716 -29.25 -24.22 10.96
CA TYR A 716 -28.18 -24.84 10.16
C TYR A 716 -27.07 -25.45 11.03
N LYS A 717 -27.28 -25.58 12.35
CA LYS A 717 -26.26 -26.02 13.31
C LYS A 717 -25.57 -27.33 12.91
N SER A 718 -26.31 -28.29 12.35
CA SER A 718 -25.79 -29.59 11.91
C SER A 718 -24.88 -29.51 10.68
N THR A 719 -25.07 -28.53 9.80
CA THR A 719 -24.29 -28.35 8.57
C THR A 719 -23.27 -27.22 8.67
N TRP A 720 -23.34 -26.40 9.73
CA TRP A 720 -22.46 -25.25 9.96
C TRP A 720 -20.96 -25.59 10.06
N PRO A 721 -20.51 -26.74 10.62
CA PRO A 721 -19.09 -27.11 10.57
C PRO A 721 -18.54 -27.15 9.13
N LYS A 722 -19.35 -27.59 8.16
CA LYS A 722 -18.98 -27.58 6.74
C LYS A 722 -18.96 -26.16 6.17
N ALA A 723 -19.89 -25.29 6.58
CA ALA A 723 -19.88 -23.87 6.20
C ALA A 723 -18.61 -23.16 6.71
N MET A 724 -18.20 -23.44 7.95
CA MET A 724 -16.95 -22.89 8.51
C MET A 724 -15.72 -23.37 7.75
N ALA A 725 -15.68 -24.65 7.35
CA ALA A 725 -14.61 -25.17 6.51
C ALA A 725 -14.54 -24.47 5.14
N ILE A 726 -15.69 -24.21 4.51
CA ILE A 726 -15.77 -23.49 3.23
C ILE A 726 -15.27 -22.04 3.38
N GLN A 727 -15.63 -21.34 4.47
CA GLN A 727 -15.15 -19.99 4.76
C GLN A 727 -13.61 -19.93 4.95
N ALA A 728 -13.00 -21.02 5.42
CA ALA A 728 -11.56 -21.12 5.65
C ALA A 728 -10.74 -21.46 4.38
N LEU A 729 -11.39 -21.74 3.25
CA LEU A 729 -10.70 -21.99 1.97
C LEU A 729 -10.08 -20.68 1.44
N PRO A 730 -8.86 -20.70 0.87
CA PRO A 730 -8.13 -19.48 0.46
C PRO A 730 -8.93 -18.50 -0.40
N ASN A 731 -9.76 -19.01 -1.32
CA ASN A 731 -10.59 -18.18 -2.21
C ASN A 731 -11.75 -17.47 -1.47
N ASN A 732 -12.19 -17.99 -0.32
CA ASN A 732 -13.31 -17.46 0.47
C ASN A 732 -12.84 -16.69 1.72
N VAL A 733 -11.58 -16.85 2.14
CA VAL A 733 -11.01 -16.21 3.34
C VAL A 733 -11.12 -14.68 3.31
N PRO A 734 -10.79 -13.97 2.21
CA PRO A 734 -10.90 -12.51 2.18
C PRO A 734 -12.32 -12.03 2.47
N ASN A 735 -13.32 -12.59 1.79
CA ASN A 735 -14.73 -12.22 1.98
C ASN A 735 -15.25 -12.63 3.37
N SER A 736 -14.89 -13.82 3.85
CA SER A 736 -15.33 -14.31 5.17
C SER A 736 -14.73 -13.50 6.32
N LEU A 737 -13.46 -13.09 6.18
CA LEU A 737 -12.78 -12.24 7.15
C LEU A 737 -13.36 -10.82 7.12
N ALA A 738 -13.63 -10.25 5.95
CA ALA A 738 -14.29 -8.96 5.81
C ALA A 738 -15.67 -8.95 6.49
N THR A 739 -16.49 -9.99 6.27
CA THR A 739 -17.80 -10.13 6.94
C THR A 739 -17.68 -10.30 8.45
N LEU A 740 -16.64 -10.99 8.95
CA LEU A 740 -16.37 -11.13 10.38
C LEU A 740 -15.94 -9.80 11.02
N LEU A 741 -15.05 -9.05 10.36
CA LEU A 741 -14.60 -7.75 10.85
C LEU A 741 -15.74 -6.74 10.86
N SER A 742 -16.57 -6.71 9.81
CA SER A 742 -17.80 -5.89 9.77
C SER A 742 -18.74 -6.22 10.92
N LEU A 743 -18.97 -7.52 11.21
CA LEU A 743 -19.79 -7.94 12.34
C LEU A 743 -19.27 -7.37 13.66
N VAL A 744 -17.97 -7.47 13.89
CA VAL A 744 -17.32 -7.01 15.12
C VAL A 744 -17.36 -5.49 15.23
N ASP A 745 -17.18 -4.78 14.11
CA ASP A 745 -17.32 -3.33 14.01
C ASP A 745 -18.73 -2.87 14.36
N ASP A 746 -19.74 -3.53 13.79
CA ASP A 746 -21.16 -3.27 14.06
C ASP A 746 -21.50 -3.48 15.53
N ILE A 747 -21.03 -4.58 16.12
CA ILE A 747 -21.23 -4.86 17.56
C ILE A 747 -20.59 -3.77 18.41
N CYS A 748 -19.33 -3.38 18.13
CA CYS A 748 -18.64 -2.32 18.88
C CYS A 748 -19.35 -0.97 18.76
N TYR A 749 -19.74 -0.59 17.54
CA TYR A 749 -20.42 0.68 17.26
C TYR A 749 -21.76 0.77 17.99
N HIS A 750 -22.59 -0.27 17.87
CA HIS A 750 -23.91 -0.29 18.49
C HIS A 750 -23.87 -0.53 20.01
N SER A 751 -22.76 -1.07 20.54
CA SER A 751 -22.52 -1.17 21.99
C SER A 751 -22.00 0.14 22.62
N GLY A 752 -21.75 1.17 21.80
CA GLY A 752 -21.35 2.50 22.28
C GLY A 752 -19.84 2.67 22.50
N ASP A 753 -19.00 1.80 21.93
CA ASP A 753 -17.56 2.02 21.95
C ASP A 753 -17.17 3.22 21.07
N ARG A 754 -16.71 4.31 21.70
CA ARG A 754 -16.25 5.55 21.06
C ARG A 754 -14.72 5.66 20.99
N SER A 755 -14.00 4.60 21.37
CA SER A 755 -12.54 4.60 21.37
C SER A 755 -12.00 4.75 19.94
N VAL A 756 -10.97 5.56 19.74
CA VAL A 756 -10.31 5.78 18.43
C VAL A 756 -8.80 5.48 18.45
N ASP A 757 -8.27 4.99 19.57
CA ASP A 757 -6.84 4.77 19.80
C ASP A 757 -6.40 3.31 19.57
N PHE A 758 -5.15 2.94 19.89
CA PHE A 758 -4.62 1.56 19.79
C PHE A 758 -5.51 0.47 20.43
N ASN A 759 -6.29 0.85 21.46
CA ASN A 759 -7.32 0.01 22.08
C ASN A 759 -8.45 -0.42 21.11
N TRP A 760 -8.70 0.34 20.04
CA TRP A 760 -9.65 0.07 18.95
C TRP A 760 -9.33 -1.25 18.23
N TYR A 761 -8.06 -1.46 17.85
CA TYR A 761 -7.60 -2.66 17.13
C TYR A 761 -7.60 -3.89 18.04
N ILE A 762 -7.07 -3.74 19.27
CA ILE A 762 -7.00 -4.84 20.24
C ILE A 762 -8.40 -5.34 20.60
N ARG A 763 -9.37 -4.44 20.80
CA ARG A 763 -10.75 -4.82 21.12
C ARG A 763 -11.44 -5.56 19.97
N ARG A 764 -11.21 -5.16 18.71
CA ARG A 764 -11.79 -5.83 17.54
C ARG A 764 -11.18 -7.21 17.30
N VAL A 765 -9.86 -7.33 17.35
CA VAL A 765 -9.20 -8.64 17.24
C VAL A 765 -9.62 -9.55 18.39
N GLY A 766 -9.71 -9.01 19.61
CA GLY A 766 -10.22 -9.72 20.78
C GLY A 766 -11.66 -10.19 20.59
N LEU A 767 -12.57 -9.30 20.19
CA LEU A 767 -13.99 -9.61 19.99
C LEU A 767 -14.22 -10.59 18.82
N ALA A 768 -13.45 -10.48 17.72
CA ALA A 768 -13.45 -11.46 16.64
C ALA A 768 -13.03 -12.85 17.13
N GLY A 769 -11.97 -12.91 17.96
CA GLY A 769 -11.50 -14.14 18.59
C GLY A 769 -12.55 -14.74 19.54
N ILE A 770 -13.17 -13.92 20.38
CA ILE A 770 -14.26 -14.34 21.28
C ILE A 770 -15.43 -14.89 20.47
N TYR A 771 -15.87 -14.19 19.43
CA TYR A 771 -16.97 -14.64 18.57
C TYR A 771 -16.66 -16.00 17.94
N LYS A 772 -15.48 -16.16 17.30
CA LYS A 772 -15.11 -17.43 16.65
C LYS A 772 -14.90 -18.58 17.63
N ALA A 773 -14.32 -18.33 18.81
CA ALA A 773 -14.22 -19.33 19.85
C ALA A 773 -15.60 -19.75 20.37
N SER A 774 -16.51 -18.79 20.52
CA SER A 774 -17.89 -19.04 20.97
C SER A 774 -18.73 -19.74 19.89
N GLU A 775 -18.49 -19.45 18.62
CA GLU A 775 -19.07 -20.14 17.48
C GLU A 775 -18.68 -21.63 17.48
N LEU A 776 -17.39 -21.93 17.66
CA LEU A 776 -16.91 -23.31 17.80
C LEU A 776 -17.50 -24.03 19.02
N PHE A 777 -17.55 -23.34 20.17
CA PHE A 777 -18.14 -23.90 21.38
C PHE A 777 -19.63 -24.21 21.19
N TYR A 778 -20.38 -23.28 20.60
CA TYR A 778 -21.80 -23.41 20.33
C TYR A 778 -22.15 -24.66 19.53
N LEU A 779 -21.31 -25.03 18.55
CA LEU A 779 -21.50 -26.25 17.74
C LEU A 779 -21.45 -27.53 18.55
N THR A 780 -20.68 -27.54 19.64
CA THR A 780 -20.54 -28.69 20.54
C THR A 780 -21.49 -28.64 21.75
N ASP A 781 -22.16 -27.50 21.98
CA ASP A 781 -23.02 -27.28 23.13
C ASP A 781 -24.40 -27.93 22.96
N ASN A 782 -24.73 -28.84 23.89
CA ASN A 782 -26.02 -29.53 23.98
C ASN A 782 -26.84 -29.08 25.21
N SER A 783 -26.42 -28.01 25.89
CA SER A 783 -27.14 -27.46 27.03
C SER A 783 -28.49 -26.83 26.62
N GLN A 784 -29.45 -26.82 27.54
CA GLN A 784 -30.74 -26.19 27.33
C GLN A 784 -30.55 -24.69 27.09
N ASP A 785 -31.22 -24.14 26.06
CA ASP A 785 -31.19 -22.74 25.64
C ASP A 785 -29.78 -22.15 25.44
N ALA A 786 -28.79 -22.99 25.08
CA ALA A 786 -27.39 -22.60 24.89
C ALA A 786 -26.77 -21.91 26.13
N THR A 787 -27.20 -22.30 27.33
CA THR A 787 -26.70 -21.78 28.61
C THR A 787 -25.19 -22.01 28.79
N GLY A 788 -24.66 -23.14 28.32
CA GLY A 788 -23.23 -23.44 28.28
C GLY A 788 -22.46 -22.42 27.43
N THR A 789 -22.96 -22.14 26.22
CA THR A 789 -22.40 -21.14 25.30
C THR A 789 -22.44 -19.74 25.91
N ARG A 790 -23.55 -19.34 26.54
CA ARG A 790 -23.65 -18.03 27.21
C ARG A 790 -22.62 -17.88 28.32
N ASN A 791 -22.43 -18.91 29.14
CA ASN A 791 -21.41 -18.91 30.19
C ASN A 791 -19.99 -18.83 29.61
N PHE A 792 -19.73 -19.51 28.49
CA PHE A 792 -18.45 -19.44 27.79
C PHE A 792 -18.17 -18.03 27.26
N VAL A 793 -19.14 -17.40 26.57
CA VAL A 793 -19.05 -16.02 26.10
C VAL A 793 -18.75 -15.06 27.26
N LYS A 794 -19.51 -15.17 28.36
CA LYS A 794 -19.31 -14.34 29.55
C LYS A 794 -17.91 -14.49 30.15
N SER A 795 -17.40 -15.73 30.24
CA SER A 795 -16.04 -16.00 30.70
C SER A 795 -14.99 -15.35 29.80
N ARG A 796 -15.13 -15.48 28.47
CA ARG A 796 -14.19 -14.93 27.50
C ARG A 796 -14.18 -13.41 27.46
N ILE A 797 -15.33 -12.75 27.66
CA ILE A 797 -15.38 -11.29 27.79
C ILE A 797 -14.69 -10.85 29.09
N SER A 798 -14.93 -11.53 30.21
CA SER A 798 -14.24 -11.26 31.48
C SER A 798 -12.71 -11.44 31.38
N ASP A 799 -12.25 -12.45 30.63
CA ASP A 799 -10.82 -12.67 30.37
C ASP A 799 -10.20 -11.51 29.59
N ALA A 800 -10.93 -10.98 28.59
CA ALA A 800 -10.48 -9.84 27.81
C ALA A 800 -10.38 -8.55 28.65
N GLU A 801 -11.32 -8.31 29.57
CA GLU A 801 -11.27 -7.16 30.49
C GLU A 801 -10.06 -7.22 31.43
N LEU A 802 -9.69 -8.41 31.91
CA LEU A 802 -8.51 -8.61 32.74
C LEU A 802 -7.21 -8.32 31.99
N ILE A 803 -7.10 -8.78 30.73
CA ILE A 803 -5.94 -8.50 29.86
C ILE A 803 -5.85 -6.99 29.58
N GLN A 804 -6.97 -6.34 29.24
CA GLN A 804 -7.01 -4.91 28.99
C GLN A 804 -6.62 -4.09 30.22
N THR A 805 -7.06 -4.50 31.41
CA THR A 805 -6.68 -3.87 32.67
C THR A 805 -5.18 -4.00 32.95
N ALA A 806 -4.59 -5.17 32.65
CA ALA A 806 -3.14 -5.40 32.79
C ALA A 806 -2.31 -4.56 31.80
N LEU A 807 -2.81 -4.37 30.57
CA LEU A 807 -2.15 -3.56 29.54
C LEU A 807 -2.21 -2.05 29.82
N ASN A 808 -3.23 -1.58 30.55
CA ASN A 808 -3.41 -0.17 30.91
C ASN A 808 -2.66 0.27 32.17
N MET A 809 -1.97 -0.65 32.88
CA MET A 809 -1.16 -0.31 34.05
C MET A 809 0.26 0.13 33.65
N ASN A 810 0.81 1.14 34.33
CA ASN A 810 2.19 1.62 34.11
C ASN A 810 3.19 0.47 34.31
N PRO A 811 4.15 0.24 33.39
CA PRO A 811 5.06 -0.91 33.43
C PRO A 811 5.93 -0.97 34.70
N VAL A 812 6.11 0.15 35.40
CA VAL A 812 6.85 0.25 36.67
C VAL A 812 6.04 -0.25 37.88
N SER A 813 4.71 -0.29 37.78
CA SER A 813 3.80 -0.70 38.88
C SER A 813 3.29 -2.14 38.78
N VAL A 814 3.67 -2.89 37.74
CA VAL A 814 3.08 -4.21 37.46
C VAL A 814 3.93 -5.33 38.06
N ALA A 815 3.31 -6.15 38.92
CA ALA A 815 3.93 -7.36 39.44
C ALA A 815 4.12 -8.40 38.31
N PRO A 816 5.28 -9.09 38.22
CA PRO A 816 5.55 -10.09 37.17
C PRO A 816 4.49 -11.20 37.06
N GLN A 817 3.83 -11.52 38.17
CA GLN A 817 2.76 -12.52 38.23
C GLN A 817 1.51 -12.09 37.46
N THR A 818 1.20 -10.79 37.43
CA THR A 818 0.04 -10.22 36.73
C THR A 818 0.23 -10.24 35.21
N LEU A 819 1.43 -9.94 34.73
CA LEU A 819 1.80 -10.07 33.30
C LEU A 819 1.78 -11.53 32.85
N THR A 820 2.30 -12.43 33.70
CA THR A 820 2.29 -13.87 33.43
C THR A 820 0.87 -14.42 33.35
N ALA A 821 -0.02 -13.99 34.25
CA ALA A 821 -1.44 -14.35 34.22
C ALA A 821 -2.14 -13.83 32.95
N ALA A 822 -1.93 -12.56 32.58
CA ALA A 822 -2.49 -11.99 31.35
C ALA A 822 -1.99 -12.72 30.09
N PHE A 823 -0.71 -13.09 30.05
CA PHE A 823 -0.11 -13.85 28.95
C PHE A 823 -0.66 -15.29 28.85
N VAL A 824 -0.81 -15.98 29.98
CA VAL A 824 -1.41 -17.33 30.04
C VAL A 824 -2.88 -17.29 29.63
N THR A 825 -3.63 -16.28 30.06
CA THR A 825 -5.02 -16.08 29.67
C THR A 825 -5.15 -15.76 28.18
N ALA A 826 -4.30 -14.90 27.61
CA ALA A 826 -4.26 -14.63 26.17
C ALA A 826 -3.92 -15.90 25.36
N LYS A 827 -2.95 -16.70 25.83
CA LYS A 827 -2.60 -17.99 25.24
C LYS A 827 -3.78 -18.98 25.28
N ASN A 828 -4.54 -19.00 26.37
CA ASN A 828 -5.74 -19.83 26.51
C ASN A 828 -6.92 -19.35 25.65
N MET A 829 -7.09 -18.03 25.45
CA MET A 829 -8.10 -17.47 24.55
C MET A 829 -7.80 -17.77 23.07
N LEU A 830 -6.52 -17.82 22.70
CA LEU A 830 -6.06 -18.17 21.34
C LEU A 830 -6.02 -19.69 21.08
N GLY A 831 -6.46 -20.52 22.03
CA GLY A 831 -6.50 -21.98 21.86
C GLY A 831 -5.12 -22.67 21.86
N LEU A 832 -4.05 -21.99 22.28
CA LEU A 832 -2.67 -22.50 22.23
C LEU A 832 -2.32 -23.50 23.37
N ASN A 833 -3.32 -24.01 24.10
CA ASN A 833 -3.13 -24.92 25.25
C ASN A 833 -4.01 -26.20 25.19
N THR A 834 -4.63 -26.52 24.05
CA THR A 834 -5.39 -27.79 23.88
C THR A 834 -4.57 -28.92 23.23
N LEU A 835 -3.23 -28.83 23.24
CA LEU A 835 -2.35 -29.98 23.01
C LEU A 835 -1.79 -30.46 24.36
N LYS A 836 -2.56 -31.32 25.02
CA LYS A 836 -2.03 -32.33 25.94
C LYS A 836 -2.69 -33.66 25.62
#